data_AF-A0A1R2CCC4-F1
#
_entry.id   AF-A0A1R2CCC4-F1
#
_cell.length_a   1.000
_cell.length_b   1.000
_cell.length_c   1.000
_cell.angle_alpha   90.00
_cell.angle_beta   90.00
_cell.angle_gamma   90.00
#
_symmetry.space_group_name_H-M   'P 1'
#
loop_
_entity.id
_entity.type
_entity.pdbx_description
1 polymer ?
#
loop_
_entity_poly.entity_id
_entity_poly.type
_entity_poly.pdbx_seq_one_letter_code
_entity_poly.pdbx_strand_id
1 'polypeptide(L)'
;MKHELDNLPTEESIPHSPEVISPTFKNSLSRFNLGNMRREELLKFTLQEAENKLQIVQDQRRVIRGTLKEKSNIILHKIQKNREDIERVEKQIEKLEIGSANMTNAIKKHNQLKVEAFKVALKPLQDVIEMLEVSKLECEKSIEDIDEKLNVLSKSENEYTEQLEEKKAEENAIMNQKKGLINSLEDMEDSHPWDYKEFIKDKETKETLVKIREQKKAQVMNLNEIDKIISDLNNQSEILSRDIDSLRSHKFSTESLSKNEIELIQLEEFLNLQCKTFAGPKLSEIIQELCTLGNFPVNQMIFKEQFRIIEQIELEMIESAKTEQENYESKIAELSKNIEELEVEIYAMISVQQSDHALEKKLRKARKELEDTRQKADWFMNDHNSKIQMIGKWKCDNRNILLIKDTARIPTDEQVVEEFYNRLKPYVQNPEHWRAMESVIVRYCEKAKERDSMQDAISQQKFRDNGLIESKCETLKRVRAIKTSKESERAIMRRELESILVKEKKTLKELENSKLEVESARKIYFKEQLQQSLSANSNYNRIQKTYGDKALKKFMEKESSEVKTRIDKERVEIKAKLETLYIRKQNWDESQEALKKEIAENIQSKLSAIQHEKNKLKHERSKHEKELKTLSEAEDDAHSKLNDLAEVKRNELVKSAKKVATTHGGERGGKIEQLYALRHKKESEICDLEAELIKLEGSLRDKETSAELEIIKLKGRIQNLNVELSEIEKKNKKAEKLEKTISKIDISQSDFASDLEISSEVNPARKSVNAKQIESPDSGKGIVQEPTSPNKNITEEVKDHEEETQDKPQLRALQKNLQSGITEEDYFSDVSSEIPCPTEPKYKYDDPEGKNKAFFDGIMPLIEGTIIYKLFKGKNLRTFDPLESRVYTPEECGYGIRKMKLNRQLGKIEIRQIGKAGVESSIITDQIVSIVIPSITSEIIKARGKNINDEDHTLEKSDEHNKIYRNMKAMGNIEIESPAFISKAKEACHFPFFITLKNGRVDFVAEGLHVYRTWLTGIKALIKNKSDLERLKFRIIQI
;
A
#
# COMPACT_ATOMS: atom_id res chain seq x y z
N MET A 1 14.12 85.57 38.45
CA MET A 1 14.32 86.44 39.64
C MET A 1 15.70 87.07 39.51
N LYS A 2 15.97 88.35 39.74
CA LYS A 2 15.14 89.58 39.88
C LYS A 2 16.07 90.79 39.53
N HIS A 3 15.50 91.91 39.07
CA HIS A 3 15.71 93.33 39.43
C HIS A 3 17.04 93.76 40.16
N GLU A 4 17.67 94.94 39.94
CA GLU A 4 17.22 96.18 39.26
C GLU A 4 18.34 97.23 38.97
N LEU A 5 18.10 98.07 37.94
CA LEU A 5 18.30 99.53 37.73
C LEU A 5 19.46 100.41 38.32
N ASP A 6 19.94 101.33 37.45
CA ASP A 6 20.18 102.80 37.65
C ASP A 6 21.34 103.37 38.53
N ASN A 7 21.82 104.63 38.39
CA ASN A 7 21.48 105.77 37.50
C ASN A 7 22.65 106.76 37.17
N LEU A 8 22.33 107.79 36.37
CA LEU A 8 23.02 109.06 35.94
C LEU A 8 23.33 110.08 37.09
N PRO A 9 23.83 111.35 36.88
CA PRO A 9 24.54 112.07 35.76
C PRO A 9 25.67 113.11 36.18
N THR A 10 26.30 113.81 35.18
CA THR A 10 26.78 115.26 35.16
C THR A 10 27.81 115.81 36.22
N GLU A 11 28.54 116.94 36.08
CA GLU A 11 28.75 118.00 35.05
C GLU A 11 30.10 118.78 35.24
N GLU A 12 30.52 119.58 34.23
CA GLU A 12 31.45 120.76 34.27
C GLU A 12 32.91 120.62 34.82
N SER A 13 33.90 121.48 34.50
CA SER A 13 34.01 122.72 33.70
C SER A 13 35.34 122.84 32.90
N ILE A 14 35.41 123.80 31.97
CA ILE A 14 36.54 124.21 31.09
C ILE A 14 37.27 125.46 31.67
N PRO A 15 38.29 126.14 31.06
CA PRO A 15 38.87 126.13 29.69
C PRO A 15 40.42 125.86 29.68
N HIS A 16 41.31 126.24 28.74
CA HIS A 16 41.28 127.10 27.55
C HIS A 16 42.41 126.77 26.50
N SER A 17 42.83 127.77 25.72
CA SER A 17 43.86 127.85 24.65
C SER A 17 44.38 129.33 24.64
N PRO A 18 45.13 129.91 23.67
CA PRO A 18 45.79 129.40 22.44
C PRO A 18 47.24 129.95 22.20
N GLU A 19 47.62 129.98 20.91
CA GLU A 19 48.78 130.44 20.11
C GLU A 19 49.63 131.74 20.40
N VAL A 20 50.97 131.61 20.19
CA VAL A 20 51.88 132.36 19.25
C VAL A 20 52.39 133.83 19.55
N ILE A 21 53.56 134.19 18.97
CA ILE A 21 54.30 135.50 18.82
C ILE A 21 55.44 135.84 19.84
N SER A 22 56.44 136.63 19.37
CA SER A 22 57.71 137.11 19.97
C SER A 22 57.63 138.63 20.36
N PRO A 23 58.69 139.49 20.53
CA PRO A 23 60.17 139.33 20.58
C PRO A 23 60.96 140.19 21.64
N THR A 24 62.31 140.03 21.68
CA THR A 24 63.39 141.05 21.94
C THR A 24 63.55 141.89 23.26
N PHE A 25 64.80 141.81 23.78
CA PHE A 25 65.72 142.90 24.27
C PHE A 25 65.88 143.35 25.75
N LYS A 26 67.11 143.10 26.24
CA LYS A 26 68.04 143.92 27.07
C LYS A 26 67.83 144.29 28.56
N ASN A 27 68.98 144.17 29.24
CA ASN A 27 69.47 144.83 30.48
C ASN A 27 68.98 144.31 31.85
N SER A 28 69.83 144.23 32.89
CA SER A 28 71.31 144.22 32.94
C SER A 28 71.83 143.63 34.28
N LEU A 29 73.14 143.36 34.37
CA LEU A 29 73.83 142.61 35.43
C LEU A 29 73.55 143.04 36.89
N SER A 30 73.23 142.04 37.73
CA SER A 30 73.76 141.90 39.10
C SER A 30 73.77 140.41 39.55
N ARG A 31 74.44 139.55 38.75
CA ARG A 31 74.56 138.11 39.02
C ARG A 31 75.87 137.78 39.75
N PHE A 32 75.84 136.89 40.74
CA PHE A 32 76.77 135.72 40.76
C PHE A 32 76.36 134.59 41.73
N ASN A 33 76.02 134.90 42.98
CA ASN A 33 76.14 133.91 44.08
C ASN A 33 74.93 132.98 44.35
N LEU A 34 73.86 133.03 43.55
CA LEU A 34 72.64 132.20 43.77
C LEU A 34 72.52 131.00 42.81
N GLY A 35 73.45 130.84 41.86
CA GLY A 35 73.29 129.90 40.75
C GLY A 35 73.63 128.43 41.05
N ASN A 36 74.56 128.17 41.98
CA ASN A 36 75.10 126.82 42.17
C ASN A 36 74.23 125.92 43.04
N MET A 37 73.70 126.40 44.16
CA MET A 37 72.88 125.57 45.08
C MET A 37 71.65 125.00 44.37
N ARG A 38 70.88 125.85 43.66
CA ARG A 38 69.69 125.43 42.91
C ARG A 38 69.97 124.38 41.83
N ARG A 39 71.21 124.30 41.32
CA ARG A 39 71.60 123.28 40.33
C ARG A 39 71.96 121.95 40.99
N GLU A 40 72.55 121.98 42.18
CA GLU A 40 72.85 120.77 42.97
C GLU A 40 71.57 120.11 43.51
N GLU A 41 70.64 120.90 44.05
CA GLU A 41 69.33 120.42 44.54
C GLU A 41 68.50 119.81 43.41
N LEU A 42 68.45 120.45 42.24
CA LEU A 42 67.73 119.94 41.06
C LEU A 42 68.33 118.62 40.53
N LEU A 43 69.64 118.46 40.58
CA LEU A 43 70.31 117.21 40.22
C LEU A 43 70.07 116.10 41.25
N LYS A 44 70.13 116.41 42.56
CA LYS A 44 69.79 115.45 43.62
C LYS A 44 68.32 115.00 43.53
N PHE A 45 67.40 115.91 43.22
CA PHE A 45 65.99 115.59 42.95
C PHE A 45 65.82 114.66 41.73
N THR A 46 66.44 114.98 40.59
CA THR A 46 66.33 114.16 39.36
C THR A 46 67.04 112.80 39.47
N LEU A 47 68.06 112.68 40.33
CA LEU A 47 68.65 111.39 40.69
C LEU A 47 67.64 110.52 41.43
N GLN A 48 67.04 111.03 42.51
CA GLN A 48 66.04 110.33 43.30
C GLN A 48 64.78 109.98 42.50
N GLU A 49 64.38 110.85 41.56
CA GLU A 49 63.29 110.59 40.62
C GLU A 49 63.63 109.42 39.67
N ALA A 50 64.87 109.34 39.19
CA ALA A 50 65.33 108.25 38.31
C ALA A 50 65.48 106.92 39.07
N GLU A 51 65.94 106.94 40.32
CA GLU A 51 66.04 105.76 41.19
C GLU A 51 64.65 105.22 41.57
N ASN A 52 63.70 106.09 41.93
CA ASN A 52 62.30 105.70 42.14
C ASN A 52 61.69 105.07 40.88
N LYS A 53 61.93 105.65 39.70
CA LYS A 53 61.48 105.07 38.41
C LYS A 53 62.12 103.71 38.13
N LEU A 54 63.41 103.53 38.44
CA LEU A 54 64.11 102.25 38.29
C LEU A 54 63.53 101.17 39.23
N GLN A 55 63.11 101.53 40.45
CA GLN A 55 62.46 100.60 41.36
C GLN A 55 61.05 100.21 40.86
N ILE A 56 60.25 101.19 40.44
CA ILE A 56 58.89 100.98 39.92
C ILE A 56 58.90 100.01 38.73
N VAL A 57 59.81 100.16 37.76
CA VAL A 57 59.89 99.25 36.61
C VAL A 57 60.34 97.83 37.01
N GLN A 58 61.20 97.68 38.03
CA GLN A 58 61.58 96.36 38.55
C GLN A 58 60.42 95.64 39.24
N ASP A 59 59.61 96.35 40.03
CA ASP A 59 58.45 95.75 40.69
C ASP A 59 57.31 95.47 39.69
N GLN A 60 57.10 96.34 38.69
CA GLN A 60 56.20 96.06 37.55
C GLN A 60 56.60 94.78 36.81
N ARG A 61 57.90 94.59 36.50
CA ARG A 61 58.42 93.36 35.90
C ARG A 61 58.10 92.12 36.75
N ARG A 62 58.20 92.23 38.09
CA ARG A 62 57.85 91.15 39.03
C ARG A 62 56.35 90.81 39.00
N VAL A 63 55.48 91.81 38.99
CA VAL A 63 54.01 91.64 38.91
C VAL A 63 53.58 91.05 37.56
N ILE A 64 54.19 91.47 36.45
CA ILE A 64 53.95 90.93 35.10
C ILE A 64 54.29 89.43 35.05
N ARG A 65 55.46 89.03 35.58
CA ARG A 65 55.84 87.61 35.69
C ARG A 65 54.85 86.78 36.52
N GLY A 66 54.38 87.31 37.66
CA GLY A 66 53.43 86.62 38.53
C GLY A 66 52.08 86.38 37.85
N THR A 67 51.43 87.46 37.42
CA THR A 67 50.07 87.43 36.85
C THR A 67 49.95 86.66 35.53
N LEU A 68 51.01 86.62 34.71
CA LEU A 68 51.01 85.80 33.49
C LEU A 68 51.30 84.32 33.77
N LYS A 69 52.14 83.98 34.76
CA LYS A 69 52.38 82.59 35.17
C LYS A 69 51.13 81.94 35.75
N GLU A 70 50.34 82.70 36.51
CA GLU A 70 49.04 82.26 37.01
C GLU A 70 48.05 81.93 35.88
N LYS A 71 47.97 82.79 34.85
CA LYS A 71 47.14 82.52 33.66
C LYS A 71 47.61 81.30 32.86
N SER A 72 48.92 81.11 32.69
CA SER A 72 49.47 79.92 32.04
C SER A 72 49.08 78.63 32.80
N ASN A 73 49.23 78.61 34.13
CA ASN A 73 48.80 77.47 34.96
C ASN A 73 47.30 77.15 34.81
N ILE A 74 46.43 78.17 34.73
CA ILE A 74 44.98 77.99 34.52
C ILE A 74 44.68 77.34 33.16
N ILE A 75 45.42 77.72 32.11
CA ILE A 75 45.25 77.12 30.77
C ILE A 75 45.78 75.68 30.73
N LEU A 76 46.96 75.41 31.30
CA LEU A 76 47.51 74.05 31.43
C LEU A 76 46.54 73.11 32.17
N HIS A 77 45.89 73.58 33.24
CA HIS A 77 44.91 72.78 33.96
C HIS A 77 43.64 72.49 33.14
N LYS A 78 43.18 73.43 32.29
CA LYS A 78 42.08 73.18 31.34
C LYS A 78 42.48 72.16 30.25
N ILE A 79 43.68 72.26 29.70
CA ILE A 79 44.21 71.30 28.71
C ILE A 79 44.26 69.90 29.31
N GLN A 80 44.84 69.75 30.51
CA GLN A 80 44.90 68.47 31.21
C GLN A 80 43.51 67.86 31.45
N LYS A 81 42.55 68.67 31.91
CA LYS A 81 41.17 68.23 32.11
C LYS A 81 40.48 67.78 30.80
N ASN A 82 40.69 68.50 29.70
CA ASN A 82 40.13 68.09 28.41
C ASN A 82 40.77 66.79 27.88
N ARG A 83 42.05 66.52 28.18
CA ARG A 83 42.71 65.24 27.86
C ARG A 83 42.10 64.08 28.67
N GLU A 84 41.82 64.29 29.96
CA GLU A 84 41.11 63.33 30.83
C GLU A 84 39.62 63.13 30.44
N ASP A 85 38.99 64.11 29.79
CA ASP A 85 37.66 63.95 29.18
C ASP A 85 37.75 63.09 27.90
N ILE A 86 38.77 63.28 27.05
CA ILE A 86 39.00 62.46 25.84
C ILE A 86 39.24 60.99 26.20
N GLU A 87 40.13 60.69 27.13
CA GLU A 87 40.44 59.32 27.56
C GLU A 87 39.18 58.58 28.07
N ARG A 88 38.26 59.31 28.73
CA ARG A 88 36.97 58.78 29.19
C ARG A 88 35.94 58.59 28.08
N VAL A 89 36.05 59.32 26.97
CA VAL A 89 35.24 59.12 25.76
C VAL A 89 35.77 57.91 24.96
N GLU A 90 37.09 57.79 24.78
CA GLU A 90 37.73 56.66 24.10
C GLU A 90 37.40 55.33 24.79
N LYS A 91 37.51 55.27 26.14
CA LYS A 91 37.10 54.11 26.95
C LYS A 91 35.59 53.81 26.96
N GLN A 92 34.76 54.67 26.36
CA GLN A 92 33.35 54.38 26.08
C GLN A 92 33.12 53.90 24.64
N ILE A 93 33.84 54.48 23.67
CA ILE A 93 33.83 54.04 22.27
C ILE A 93 34.29 52.58 22.17
N GLU A 94 35.47 52.24 22.72
CA GLU A 94 36.04 50.89 22.72
C GLU A 94 35.03 49.83 23.25
N LYS A 95 34.33 50.13 24.35
CA LYS A 95 33.32 49.23 24.94
C LYS A 95 32.09 49.05 24.06
N LEU A 96 31.68 50.09 23.33
CA LEU A 96 30.58 50.01 22.38
C LEU A 96 30.98 49.28 21.09
N GLU A 97 32.22 49.44 20.62
CA GLU A 97 32.79 48.71 19.48
C GLU A 97 32.92 47.22 19.77
N ILE A 98 33.51 46.83 20.90
CA ILE A 98 33.57 45.43 21.37
C ILE A 98 32.16 44.85 21.52
N GLY A 99 31.22 45.64 22.04
CA GLY A 99 29.80 45.28 22.11
C GLY A 99 29.15 45.05 20.73
N SER A 100 29.53 45.85 19.73
CA SER A 100 29.04 45.77 18.35
C SER A 100 29.64 44.57 17.59
N ALA A 101 30.95 44.32 17.74
CA ALA A 101 31.65 43.19 17.13
C ALA A 101 31.10 41.84 17.65
N ASN A 102 30.94 41.71 18.97
CA ASN A 102 30.35 40.51 19.58
C ASN A 102 28.90 40.29 19.12
N MET A 103 28.11 41.35 18.98
CA MET A 103 26.74 41.27 18.49
C MET A 103 26.68 40.87 17.00
N THR A 104 27.58 41.41 16.17
CA THR A 104 27.72 41.03 14.76
C THR A 104 28.08 39.55 14.59
N ASN A 105 29.00 39.04 15.41
CA ASN A 105 29.35 37.62 15.43
C ASN A 105 28.18 36.73 15.90
N ALA A 106 27.40 37.16 16.89
CA ALA A 106 26.19 36.45 17.33
C ALA A 106 25.12 36.39 16.22
N ILE A 107 24.89 37.50 15.50
CA ILE A 107 23.97 37.57 14.35
C ILE A 107 24.45 36.63 13.23
N LYS A 108 25.75 36.64 12.90
CA LYS A 108 26.34 35.76 11.89
C LYS A 108 26.13 34.28 12.24
N LYS A 109 26.41 33.86 13.49
CA LYS A 109 26.22 32.49 13.97
C LYS A 109 24.75 32.06 13.97
N HIS A 110 23.84 32.93 14.43
CA HIS A 110 22.39 32.68 14.42
C HIS A 110 21.84 32.54 12.99
N ASN A 111 22.31 33.36 12.05
CA ASN A 111 21.89 33.26 10.65
C ASN A 111 22.45 32.00 9.97
N GLN A 112 23.68 31.57 10.30
CA GLN A 112 24.24 30.30 9.82
C GLN A 112 23.41 29.11 10.29
N LEU A 113 23.08 29.02 11.59
CA LEU A 113 22.24 27.95 12.14
C LEU A 113 20.85 27.89 11.47
N LYS A 114 20.29 29.05 11.09
CA LYS A 114 19.05 29.11 10.29
C LYS A 114 19.24 28.58 8.88
N VAL A 115 20.33 28.94 8.19
CA VAL A 115 20.63 28.42 6.83
C VAL A 115 20.83 26.90 6.86
N GLU A 116 21.48 26.37 7.89
CA GLU A 116 21.62 24.92 8.10
C GLU A 116 20.24 24.26 8.35
N ALA A 117 19.39 24.86 9.19
CA ALA A 117 18.02 24.39 9.40
C ALA A 117 17.16 24.43 8.12
N PHE A 118 17.34 25.43 7.24
CA PHE A 118 16.64 25.49 5.95
C PHE A 118 17.13 24.42 4.97
N LYS A 119 18.44 24.10 4.94
CA LYS A 119 18.93 22.94 4.16
C LYS A 119 18.30 21.63 4.63
N VAL A 120 18.21 21.42 5.94
CA VAL A 120 17.53 20.23 6.51
C VAL A 120 16.03 20.21 6.18
N ALA A 121 15.37 21.37 6.18
CA ALA A 121 13.94 21.47 5.86
C ALA A 121 13.62 21.30 4.36
N LEU A 122 14.54 21.64 3.46
CA LEU A 122 14.40 21.43 2.00
C LEU A 122 14.73 19.99 1.59
N LYS A 123 15.60 19.30 2.34
CA LYS A 123 16.08 17.96 1.98
C LYS A 123 14.96 16.94 1.63
N PRO A 124 13.84 16.81 2.38
CA PRO A 124 12.80 15.85 2.04
C PRO A 124 12.15 16.05 0.66
N LEU A 125 12.17 17.27 0.09
CA LEU A 125 11.73 17.51 -1.29
C LEU A 125 12.79 17.09 -2.31
N GLN A 126 14.09 17.24 -1.98
CA GLN A 126 15.18 16.76 -2.82
C GLN A 126 15.22 15.22 -2.85
N ASP A 127 15.04 14.57 -1.69
CA ASP A 127 14.95 13.11 -1.57
C ASP A 127 13.74 12.53 -2.34
N VAL A 128 12.67 13.33 -2.53
CA VAL A 128 11.50 12.97 -3.35
C VAL A 128 11.79 13.13 -4.85
N ILE A 129 12.48 14.19 -5.26
CA ILE A 129 12.89 14.39 -6.66
C ILE A 129 13.82 13.26 -7.12
N GLU A 130 14.84 12.92 -6.31
CA GLU A 130 15.76 11.79 -6.59
C GLU A 130 15.01 10.45 -6.71
N MET A 131 13.95 10.25 -5.91
CA MET A 131 13.08 9.06 -6.02
C MET A 131 12.25 9.04 -7.31
N LEU A 132 11.77 10.20 -7.77
CA LEU A 132 11.01 10.34 -9.02
C LEU A 132 11.92 10.12 -10.24
N GLU A 133 13.13 10.72 -10.26
CA GLU A 133 14.14 10.48 -11.30
C GLU A 133 14.44 8.98 -11.47
N VAL A 134 14.71 8.26 -10.37
CA VAL A 134 14.95 6.80 -10.40
C VAL A 134 13.72 6.05 -10.91
N SER A 135 12.52 6.45 -10.49
CA SER A 135 11.26 5.81 -10.93
C SER A 135 11.00 6.00 -12.43
N LYS A 136 11.39 7.15 -13.00
CA LYS A 136 11.30 7.41 -14.45
C LYS A 136 12.25 6.52 -15.23
N LEU A 137 13.52 6.41 -14.79
CA LEU A 137 14.52 5.53 -15.41
C LEU A 137 14.09 4.04 -15.40
N GLU A 138 13.42 3.57 -14.34
CA GLU A 138 12.84 2.22 -14.30
C GLU A 138 11.68 2.05 -15.30
N CYS A 139 10.85 3.08 -15.49
CA CYS A 139 9.77 3.07 -16.49
C CYS A 139 10.30 3.13 -17.93
N GLU A 140 11.27 4.00 -18.22
CA GLU A 140 11.92 4.12 -19.53
C GLU A 140 12.58 2.81 -19.94
N LYS A 141 13.37 2.21 -19.05
CA LYS A 141 13.95 0.89 -19.27
C LYS A 141 12.88 -0.18 -19.49
N SER A 142 11.76 -0.13 -18.76
CA SER A 142 10.65 -1.07 -18.97
C SER A 142 9.99 -0.92 -20.34
N ILE A 143 9.98 0.28 -20.92
CA ILE A 143 9.52 0.53 -22.30
C ILE A 143 10.52 -0.05 -23.31
N GLU A 144 11.83 0.16 -23.14
CA GLU A 144 12.87 -0.45 -24.00
C GLU A 144 12.79 -1.97 -24.00
N ASP A 145 12.68 -2.57 -22.81
CA ASP A 145 12.50 -4.01 -22.59
C ASP A 145 11.25 -4.56 -23.30
N ILE A 146 10.20 -3.75 -23.47
CA ILE A 146 8.97 -4.13 -24.18
C ILE A 146 9.12 -3.95 -25.69
N ASP A 147 9.77 -2.88 -26.14
CA ASP A 147 10.01 -2.64 -27.57
C ASP A 147 10.98 -3.66 -28.19
N GLU A 148 11.98 -4.17 -27.46
CA GLU A 148 12.77 -5.32 -27.92
C GLU A 148 11.88 -6.56 -28.12
N LYS A 149 11.02 -6.88 -27.15
CA LYS A 149 10.09 -8.04 -27.22
C LYS A 149 9.09 -7.89 -28.37
N LEU A 150 8.56 -6.69 -28.59
CA LEU A 150 7.69 -6.38 -29.73
C LEU A 150 8.41 -6.54 -31.08
N ASN A 151 9.70 -6.19 -31.17
CA ASN A 151 10.52 -6.42 -32.35
C ASN A 151 10.79 -7.91 -32.60
N VAL A 152 11.06 -8.71 -31.55
CA VAL A 152 11.21 -10.18 -31.66
C VAL A 152 9.92 -10.82 -32.14
N LEU A 153 8.79 -10.51 -31.51
CA LEU A 153 7.48 -11.05 -31.92
C LEU A 153 7.08 -10.64 -33.34
N SER A 154 7.52 -9.46 -33.82
CA SER A 154 7.27 -9.01 -35.20
C SER A 154 8.10 -9.79 -36.23
N LYS A 155 9.30 -10.28 -35.87
CA LYS A 155 10.07 -11.18 -36.74
C LYS A 155 9.35 -12.53 -36.87
N SER A 156 8.92 -13.12 -35.74
CA SER A 156 8.19 -14.39 -35.77
C SER A 156 6.79 -14.30 -36.36
N GLU A 157 6.10 -13.15 -36.28
CA GLU A 157 4.86 -12.92 -37.03
C GLU A 157 5.11 -13.01 -38.54
N ASN A 158 6.20 -12.42 -39.05
CA ASN A 158 6.58 -12.53 -40.46
C ASN A 158 6.94 -13.98 -40.85
N GLU A 159 7.78 -14.65 -40.05
CA GLU A 159 8.18 -16.06 -40.26
C GLU A 159 6.98 -17.02 -40.36
N TYR A 160 5.99 -16.88 -39.48
CA TYR A 160 4.77 -17.69 -39.53
C TYR A 160 3.77 -17.23 -40.61
N THR A 161 3.84 -15.98 -41.05
CA THR A 161 3.03 -15.49 -42.19
C THR A 161 3.58 -16.04 -43.52
N GLU A 162 4.90 -16.09 -43.70
CA GLU A 162 5.54 -16.70 -44.86
C GLU A 162 5.22 -18.21 -44.94
N GLN A 163 5.33 -18.94 -43.81
CA GLN A 163 4.88 -20.33 -43.70
C GLN A 163 3.38 -20.50 -44.01
N LEU A 164 2.53 -19.54 -43.64
CA LEU A 164 1.10 -19.57 -43.93
C LEU A 164 0.82 -19.40 -45.44
N GLU A 165 1.60 -18.59 -46.14
CA GLU A 165 1.49 -18.41 -47.59
C GLU A 165 2.02 -19.62 -48.36
N GLU A 166 3.17 -20.17 -47.97
CA GLU A 166 3.71 -21.43 -48.52
C GLU A 166 2.68 -22.57 -48.37
N LYS A 167 2.13 -22.77 -47.17
CA LYS A 167 1.16 -23.83 -46.90
C LYS A 167 -0.18 -23.61 -47.60
N LYS A 168 -0.61 -22.37 -47.82
CA LYS A 168 -1.77 -22.07 -48.69
C LYS A 168 -1.47 -22.34 -50.16
N ALA A 169 -0.24 -22.13 -50.64
CA ALA A 169 0.15 -22.52 -51.99
C ALA A 169 0.12 -24.05 -52.16
N GLU A 170 0.58 -24.80 -51.15
CA GLU A 170 0.46 -26.26 -51.08
C GLU A 170 -1.02 -26.72 -51.10
N GLU A 171 -1.92 -26.08 -50.32
CA GLU A 171 -3.35 -26.43 -50.35
C GLU A 171 -3.99 -26.20 -51.72
N ASN A 172 -3.65 -25.07 -52.37
CA ASN A 172 -4.15 -24.75 -53.71
C ASN A 172 -3.60 -25.73 -54.77
N ALA A 173 -2.36 -26.20 -54.63
CA ALA A 173 -1.81 -27.24 -55.50
C ALA A 173 -2.56 -28.58 -55.34
N ILE A 174 -2.86 -28.99 -54.10
CA ILE A 174 -3.66 -30.19 -53.80
C ILE A 174 -5.08 -30.04 -54.37
N MET A 175 -5.74 -28.90 -54.15
CA MET A 175 -7.08 -28.60 -54.69
C MET A 175 -7.14 -28.71 -56.22
N ASN A 176 -6.13 -28.20 -56.94
CA ASN A 176 -6.06 -28.30 -58.40
C ASN A 176 -5.87 -29.74 -58.89
N GLN A 177 -5.02 -30.54 -58.23
CA GLN A 177 -4.84 -31.96 -58.57
C GLN A 177 -6.08 -32.80 -58.26
N LYS A 178 -6.72 -32.54 -57.11
CA LYS A 178 -8.01 -33.11 -56.71
C LYS A 178 -9.12 -32.78 -57.69
N LYS A 179 -9.16 -31.55 -58.24
CA LYS A 179 -10.10 -31.17 -59.30
C LYS A 179 -9.91 -32.03 -60.57
N GLY A 180 -8.67 -32.23 -61.03
CA GLY A 180 -8.38 -33.13 -62.15
C GLY A 180 -8.85 -34.58 -61.93
N LEU A 181 -8.79 -35.07 -60.69
CA LEU A 181 -9.33 -36.38 -60.31
C LEU A 181 -10.87 -36.42 -60.23
N ILE A 182 -11.52 -35.30 -59.89
CA ILE A 182 -12.99 -35.18 -59.94
C ILE A 182 -13.48 -35.23 -61.38
N ASN A 183 -12.89 -34.44 -62.29
CA ASN A 183 -13.16 -34.53 -63.73
C ASN A 183 -12.97 -35.98 -64.25
N SER A 184 -11.90 -36.67 -63.81
CA SER A 184 -11.63 -38.08 -64.20
C SER A 184 -12.64 -39.09 -63.64
N LEU A 185 -13.44 -38.71 -62.64
CA LEU A 185 -14.55 -39.50 -62.10
C LEU A 185 -15.87 -39.16 -62.80
N GLU A 186 -16.09 -37.89 -63.14
CA GLU A 186 -17.21 -37.41 -63.98
C GLU A 186 -17.17 -38.08 -65.37
N ASP A 187 -15.99 -38.14 -66.01
CA ASP A 187 -15.76 -38.89 -67.26
C ASP A 187 -16.16 -40.38 -67.15
N MET A 188 -16.01 -40.98 -65.96
CA MET A 188 -16.37 -42.38 -65.68
C MET A 188 -17.85 -42.55 -65.30
N GLU A 189 -18.49 -41.51 -64.76
CA GLU A 189 -19.94 -41.45 -64.51
C GLU A 189 -20.71 -41.37 -65.83
N ASP A 190 -20.28 -40.51 -66.76
CA ASP A 190 -20.89 -40.38 -68.09
C ASP A 190 -20.66 -41.61 -68.99
N SER A 191 -19.45 -42.19 -68.98
CA SER A 191 -19.12 -43.34 -69.84
C SER A 191 -19.62 -44.68 -69.30
N HIS A 192 -19.69 -44.86 -67.97
CA HIS A 192 -20.03 -46.14 -67.32
C HIS A 192 -21.00 -45.99 -66.13
N PRO A 193 -22.16 -45.30 -66.31
CA PRO A 193 -23.02 -44.86 -65.20
C PRO A 193 -23.52 -45.98 -64.28
N TRP A 194 -23.78 -47.17 -64.82
CA TRP A 194 -24.33 -48.30 -64.04
C TRP A 194 -23.29 -48.93 -63.09
N ASP A 195 -22.04 -49.07 -63.54
CA ASP A 195 -20.96 -49.63 -62.73
C ASP A 195 -20.38 -48.58 -61.77
N TYR A 196 -20.35 -47.30 -62.18
CA TYR A 196 -20.08 -46.18 -61.28
C TYR A 196 -21.13 -46.10 -60.15
N LYS A 197 -22.43 -46.13 -60.46
CA LYS A 197 -23.52 -46.09 -59.47
C LYS A 197 -23.50 -47.28 -58.50
N GLU A 198 -23.11 -48.49 -58.95
CA GLU A 198 -22.86 -49.61 -58.04
C GLU A 198 -21.66 -49.35 -57.13
N PHE A 199 -20.54 -48.90 -57.70
CA PHE A 199 -19.30 -48.68 -56.97
C PHE A 199 -19.45 -47.62 -55.87
N ILE A 200 -20.01 -46.46 -56.21
CA ILE A 200 -20.24 -45.36 -55.27
C ILE A 200 -21.17 -45.81 -54.14
N LYS A 201 -22.37 -46.32 -54.44
CA LYS A 201 -23.31 -46.77 -53.38
C LYS A 201 -22.76 -47.92 -52.52
N ASP A 202 -22.02 -48.88 -53.09
CA ASP A 202 -21.40 -49.96 -52.31
C ASP A 202 -20.28 -49.43 -51.40
N LYS A 203 -19.54 -48.39 -51.80
CA LYS A 203 -18.53 -47.71 -50.97
C LYS A 203 -19.15 -46.82 -49.89
N GLU A 204 -20.13 -45.98 -50.23
CA GLU A 204 -20.89 -45.16 -49.28
C GLU A 204 -21.58 -46.02 -48.20
N THR A 205 -22.16 -47.16 -48.61
CA THR A 205 -22.77 -48.10 -47.65
C THR A 205 -21.70 -48.77 -46.78
N LYS A 206 -20.53 -49.15 -47.33
CA LYS A 206 -19.43 -49.67 -46.51
C LYS A 206 -18.95 -48.64 -45.48
N GLU A 207 -18.76 -47.39 -45.87
CA GLU A 207 -18.30 -46.32 -44.97
C GLU A 207 -19.33 -45.99 -43.88
N THR A 208 -20.61 -45.92 -44.23
CA THR A 208 -21.68 -45.74 -43.23
C THR A 208 -21.81 -46.95 -42.30
N LEU A 209 -21.67 -48.19 -42.80
CA LEU A 209 -21.64 -49.39 -41.97
C LEU A 209 -20.40 -49.49 -41.07
N VAL A 210 -19.24 -48.99 -41.50
CA VAL A 210 -18.05 -48.85 -40.63
C VAL A 210 -18.33 -47.86 -39.51
N LYS A 211 -18.81 -46.65 -39.83
CA LYS A 211 -19.18 -45.62 -38.83
C LYS A 211 -20.25 -46.13 -37.84
N ILE A 212 -21.25 -46.87 -38.32
CA ILE A 212 -22.27 -47.54 -37.49
C ILE A 212 -21.65 -48.61 -36.57
N ARG A 213 -20.71 -49.42 -37.07
CA ARG A 213 -20.00 -50.44 -36.25
C ARG A 213 -19.10 -49.81 -35.21
N GLU A 214 -18.45 -48.68 -35.51
CA GLU A 214 -17.63 -47.92 -34.56
C GLU A 214 -18.48 -47.28 -33.46
N GLN A 215 -19.59 -46.63 -33.82
CA GLN A 215 -20.58 -46.11 -32.86
C GLN A 215 -21.14 -47.23 -31.97
N LYS A 216 -21.49 -48.38 -32.56
CA LYS A 216 -21.96 -49.59 -31.86
C LYS A 216 -20.90 -50.15 -30.91
N LYS A 217 -19.62 -50.19 -31.31
CA LYS A 217 -18.50 -50.62 -30.46
C LYS A 217 -18.28 -49.66 -29.29
N ALA A 218 -18.27 -48.35 -29.55
CA ALA A 218 -18.13 -47.33 -28.51
C ALA A 218 -19.29 -47.40 -27.49
N GLN A 219 -20.53 -47.50 -27.95
CA GLN A 219 -21.69 -47.63 -27.06
C GLN A 219 -21.68 -48.92 -26.24
N VAL A 220 -21.22 -50.05 -26.80
CA VAL A 220 -21.02 -51.28 -26.02
C VAL A 220 -19.91 -51.12 -24.97
N MET A 221 -18.83 -50.39 -25.28
CA MET A 221 -17.78 -50.08 -24.29
C MET A 221 -18.31 -49.19 -23.16
N ASN A 222 -19.02 -48.10 -23.49
CA ASN A 222 -19.67 -47.21 -22.51
C ASN A 222 -20.64 -47.97 -21.59
N LEU A 223 -21.45 -48.87 -22.17
CA LEU A 223 -22.41 -49.68 -21.42
C LEU A 223 -21.70 -50.67 -20.48
N ASN A 224 -20.61 -51.31 -20.93
CA ASN A 224 -19.79 -52.17 -20.07
C ASN A 224 -19.12 -51.40 -18.92
N GLU A 225 -18.71 -50.15 -19.14
CA GLU A 225 -18.15 -49.28 -18.10
C GLU A 225 -19.22 -48.86 -17.07
N ILE A 226 -20.42 -48.48 -17.52
CA ILE A 226 -21.56 -48.18 -16.64
C ILE A 226 -21.96 -49.42 -15.82
N ASP A 227 -22.00 -50.61 -16.44
CA ASP A 227 -22.30 -51.88 -15.76
C ASP A 227 -21.25 -52.20 -14.69
N LYS A 228 -19.96 -51.92 -14.95
CA LYS A 228 -18.89 -52.02 -13.94
C LYS A 228 -19.11 -51.02 -12.80
N ILE A 229 -19.38 -49.75 -13.09
CA ILE A 229 -19.63 -48.71 -12.09
C ILE A 229 -20.82 -49.08 -11.18
N ILE A 230 -21.90 -49.61 -11.75
CA ILE A 230 -23.06 -50.10 -10.98
C ILE A 230 -22.68 -51.29 -10.08
N SER A 231 -21.83 -52.21 -10.56
CA SER A 231 -21.28 -53.31 -9.76
C SER A 231 -20.45 -52.81 -8.57
N ASP A 232 -19.52 -51.88 -8.81
CA ASP A 232 -18.66 -51.29 -7.78
C ASP A 232 -19.49 -50.50 -6.74
N LEU A 233 -20.54 -49.80 -7.16
CA LEU A 233 -21.49 -49.11 -6.26
C LEU A 233 -22.36 -50.08 -5.44
N ASN A 234 -22.75 -51.24 -5.99
CA ASN A 234 -23.43 -52.29 -5.23
C ASN A 234 -22.52 -52.82 -4.11
N ASN A 235 -21.27 -53.15 -4.44
CA ASN A 235 -20.28 -53.62 -3.46
C ASN A 235 -20.06 -52.59 -2.33
N GLN A 236 -19.93 -51.31 -2.67
CA GLN A 236 -19.84 -50.22 -1.68
C GLN A 236 -21.11 -50.10 -0.81
N SER A 237 -22.30 -50.20 -1.41
CA SER A 237 -23.58 -50.16 -0.69
C SER A 237 -23.72 -51.33 0.29
N GLU A 238 -23.28 -52.54 -0.08
CA GLU A 238 -23.28 -53.68 0.83
C GLU A 238 -22.30 -53.51 2.00
N ILE A 239 -21.06 -53.08 1.72
CA ILE A 239 -20.04 -52.84 2.74
C ILE A 239 -20.54 -51.78 3.74
N LEU A 240 -21.04 -50.65 3.27
CA LEU A 240 -21.59 -49.59 4.12
C LEU A 240 -22.79 -50.08 4.96
N SER A 241 -23.64 -50.96 4.42
CA SER A 241 -24.77 -51.52 5.16
C SER A 241 -24.29 -52.44 6.28
N ARG A 242 -23.40 -53.40 5.98
CA ARG A 242 -22.76 -54.29 6.98
C ARG A 242 -22.03 -53.49 8.08
N ASP A 243 -21.35 -52.42 7.70
CA ASP A 243 -20.66 -51.50 8.62
C ASP A 243 -21.62 -50.79 9.58
N ILE A 244 -22.79 -50.35 9.10
CA ILE A 244 -23.83 -49.71 9.92
C ILE A 244 -24.43 -50.73 10.89
N ASP A 245 -24.74 -51.94 10.42
CA ASP A 245 -25.30 -53.01 11.24
C ASP A 245 -24.29 -53.50 12.30
N SER A 246 -23.00 -53.55 11.97
CA SER A 246 -21.91 -53.84 12.91
C SER A 246 -21.81 -52.79 14.02
N LEU A 247 -21.87 -51.50 13.69
CA LEU A 247 -21.88 -50.42 14.69
C LEU A 247 -23.16 -50.45 15.56
N ARG A 248 -24.33 -50.70 14.95
CA ARG A 248 -25.62 -50.82 15.68
C ARG A 248 -25.68 -52.04 16.60
N SER A 249 -25.00 -53.13 16.26
CA SER A 249 -24.99 -54.36 17.06
C SER A 249 -23.88 -54.40 18.13
N HIS A 250 -23.04 -53.35 18.21
CA HIS A 250 -21.96 -53.26 19.19
C HIS A 250 -22.48 -53.03 20.63
N LYS A 251 -22.85 -54.13 21.30
CA LYS A 251 -23.20 -54.12 22.73
C LYS A 251 -21.94 -53.88 23.57
N PHE A 252 -21.85 -52.69 24.16
CA PHE A 252 -20.86 -52.36 25.18
C PHE A 252 -20.85 -53.41 26.29
N SER A 253 -19.66 -53.90 26.66
CA SER A 253 -19.53 -54.76 27.85
C SER A 253 -19.69 -53.91 29.10
N THR A 254 -20.79 -54.11 29.81
CA THR A 254 -21.07 -53.49 31.13
C THR A 254 -20.38 -54.21 32.28
N GLU A 255 -19.57 -55.24 32.00
CA GLU A 255 -18.95 -56.13 33.00
C GLU A 255 -17.88 -55.44 33.87
N SER A 256 -17.33 -54.29 33.44
CA SER A 256 -16.46 -53.46 34.27
C SER A 256 -17.26 -52.57 35.24
N LEU A 257 -18.35 -51.94 34.75
CA LEU A 257 -19.25 -51.14 35.56
C LEU A 257 -19.88 -51.98 36.68
N SER A 258 -20.43 -53.16 36.35
CA SER A 258 -21.08 -54.01 37.36
C SER A 258 -20.12 -54.50 38.44
N LYS A 259 -18.83 -54.70 38.13
CA LYS A 259 -17.81 -55.02 39.13
C LYS A 259 -17.52 -53.84 40.05
N ASN A 260 -17.46 -52.61 39.52
CA ASN A 260 -17.28 -51.41 40.33
C ASN A 260 -18.51 -51.10 41.20
N GLU A 261 -19.73 -51.31 40.67
CA GLU A 261 -20.98 -51.21 41.45
C GLU A 261 -20.99 -52.20 42.63
N ILE A 262 -20.54 -53.45 42.42
CA ILE A 262 -20.40 -54.45 43.50
C ILE A 262 -19.35 -54.02 44.53
N GLU A 263 -18.19 -53.49 44.12
CA GLU A 263 -17.18 -52.96 45.05
C GLU A 263 -17.72 -51.78 45.88
N LEU A 264 -18.47 -50.86 45.26
CA LEU A 264 -19.11 -49.73 45.94
C LEU A 264 -20.13 -50.17 46.99
N ILE A 265 -21.01 -51.13 46.66
CA ILE A 265 -22.00 -51.67 47.60
C ILE A 265 -21.30 -52.32 48.81
N GLN A 266 -20.25 -53.11 48.59
CA GLN A 266 -19.48 -53.73 49.69
C GLN A 266 -18.79 -52.70 50.59
N LEU A 267 -18.28 -51.61 50.02
CA LEU A 267 -17.68 -50.51 50.78
C LEU A 267 -18.75 -49.75 51.59
N GLU A 268 -19.94 -49.50 51.03
CA GLU A 268 -21.07 -48.92 51.77
C GLU A 268 -21.55 -49.83 52.92
N GLU A 269 -21.76 -51.13 52.67
CA GLU A 269 -22.15 -52.09 53.71
C GLU A 269 -21.15 -52.10 54.88
N PHE A 270 -19.86 -52.08 54.57
CA PHE A 270 -18.80 -51.99 55.58
C PHE A 270 -18.85 -50.68 56.36
N LEU A 271 -18.96 -49.52 55.69
CA LEU A 271 -19.06 -48.22 56.34
C LEU A 271 -20.30 -48.14 57.26
N ASN A 272 -21.45 -48.62 56.79
CA ASN A 272 -22.69 -48.67 57.56
C ASN A 272 -22.56 -49.58 58.81
N LEU A 273 -21.79 -50.67 58.72
CA LEU A 273 -21.48 -51.56 59.85
C LEU A 273 -20.53 -50.91 60.87
N GLN A 274 -19.51 -50.18 60.43
CA GLN A 274 -18.62 -49.42 61.32
C GLN A 274 -19.37 -48.29 62.04
N CYS A 275 -20.23 -47.54 61.34
CA CYS A 275 -21.03 -46.48 61.93
C CYS A 275 -21.94 -47.00 63.05
N LYS A 276 -22.59 -48.15 62.83
CA LYS A 276 -23.37 -48.85 63.87
C LYS A 276 -22.54 -49.23 65.11
N THR A 277 -21.25 -49.52 64.92
CA THR A 277 -20.32 -49.90 66.00
C THR A 277 -19.87 -48.70 66.84
N PHE A 278 -19.74 -47.52 66.23
CA PHE A 278 -19.38 -46.26 66.91
C PHE A 278 -20.59 -45.36 67.24
N ALA A 279 -21.82 -45.86 67.07
CA ALA A 279 -23.08 -45.12 67.21
C ALA A 279 -23.17 -43.83 66.36
N GLY A 280 -22.46 -43.80 65.22
CA GLY A 280 -22.54 -42.73 64.22
C GLY A 280 -23.65 -42.95 63.18
N PRO A 281 -23.99 -41.92 62.39
CA PRO A 281 -25.00 -42.01 61.33
C PRO A 281 -24.54 -42.91 60.18
N LYS A 282 -25.46 -43.63 59.51
CA LYS A 282 -25.14 -44.42 58.31
C LYS A 282 -24.98 -43.54 57.07
N LEU A 283 -24.23 -44.04 56.09
CA LEU A 283 -24.08 -43.42 54.77
C LEU A 283 -25.44 -43.37 54.05
N SER A 284 -26.18 -44.48 54.08
CA SER A 284 -27.55 -44.57 53.54
C SER A 284 -28.55 -43.63 54.21
N GLU A 285 -28.40 -43.38 55.51
CA GLU A 285 -29.22 -42.39 56.24
C GLU A 285 -28.89 -40.97 55.79
N ILE A 286 -27.61 -40.64 55.58
CA ILE A 286 -27.19 -39.32 55.07
C ILE A 286 -27.55 -39.12 53.59
N ILE A 287 -27.51 -40.16 52.75
CA ILE A 287 -28.04 -40.13 51.37
C ILE A 287 -29.55 -39.79 51.40
N GLN A 288 -30.31 -40.46 52.27
CA GLN A 288 -31.75 -40.25 52.40
C GLN A 288 -32.08 -38.85 52.96
N GLU A 289 -31.32 -38.37 53.96
CA GLU A 289 -31.45 -37.01 54.47
C GLU A 289 -31.11 -35.95 53.43
N LEU A 290 -30.00 -36.05 52.70
CA LEU A 290 -29.62 -35.07 51.67
C LEU A 290 -30.65 -35.02 50.54
N CYS A 291 -31.18 -36.17 50.11
CA CYS A 291 -32.27 -36.21 49.14
C CYS A 291 -33.56 -35.56 49.67
N THR A 292 -33.93 -35.78 50.93
CA THR A 292 -35.18 -35.23 51.50
C THR A 292 -35.05 -33.74 51.86
N LEU A 293 -33.92 -33.30 52.42
CA LEU A 293 -33.61 -31.89 52.68
C LEU A 293 -33.57 -31.04 51.39
N GLY A 294 -33.12 -31.63 50.28
CA GLY A 294 -33.16 -31.00 48.95
C GLY A 294 -34.55 -30.90 48.32
N ASN A 295 -35.63 -31.35 49.01
CA ASN A 295 -36.96 -31.57 48.43
C ASN A 295 -36.92 -32.43 47.14
N PHE A 296 -35.96 -33.35 47.00
CA PHE A 296 -35.75 -34.10 45.76
C PHE A 296 -36.86 -35.15 45.57
N PRO A 297 -37.76 -35.00 44.57
CA PRO A 297 -38.95 -35.82 44.49
C PRO A 297 -38.66 -37.05 43.63
N VAL A 298 -37.95 -38.04 44.18
CA VAL A 298 -37.45 -39.24 43.47
C VAL A 298 -38.50 -39.84 42.52
N ASN A 299 -39.71 -40.09 43.01
CA ASN A 299 -40.80 -40.66 42.20
C ASN A 299 -41.20 -39.76 41.01
N GLN A 300 -41.22 -38.44 41.19
CA GLN A 300 -41.53 -37.49 40.12
C GLN A 300 -40.42 -37.41 39.07
N MET A 301 -39.16 -37.52 39.50
CA MET A 301 -37.99 -37.63 38.59
C MET A 301 -38.04 -38.93 37.79
N ILE A 302 -38.38 -40.07 38.42
CA ILE A 302 -38.61 -41.35 37.72
C ILE A 302 -39.74 -41.21 36.69
N PHE A 303 -40.89 -40.63 37.07
CA PHE A 303 -42.00 -40.38 36.13
C PHE A 303 -41.61 -39.43 34.98
N LYS A 304 -40.72 -38.47 35.21
CA LYS A 304 -40.24 -37.53 34.19
C LYS A 304 -39.29 -38.19 33.18
N GLU A 305 -38.39 -39.06 33.63
CA GLU A 305 -37.55 -39.84 32.71
C GLU A 305 -38.35 -40.94 32.00
N GLN A 306 -39.35 -41.55 32.66
CA GLN A 306 -40.33 -42.41 31.97
C GLN A 306 -41.09 -41.65 30.87
N PHE A 307 -41.51 -40.42 31.14
CA PHE A 307 -42.15 -39.55 30.13
C PHE A 307 -41.21 -39.35 28.93
N ARG A 308 -39.95 -38.97 29.18
CA ARG A 308 -38.91 -38.78 28.16
C ARG A 308 -38.64 -40.05 27.34
N ILE A 309 -38.57 -41.22 27.98
CA ILE A 309 -38.43 -42.52 27.30
C ILE A 309 -39.65 -42.78 26.40
N ILE A 310 -40.85 -42.42 26.86
CA ILE A 310 -42.08 -42.56 26.06
C ILE A 310 -42.11 -41.56 24.89
N GLU A 311 -41.56 -40.35 25.02
CA GLU A 311 -41.38 -39.42 23.88
C GLU A 311 -40.35 -39.94 22.86
N GLN A 312 -39.27 -40.59 23.32
CA GLN A 312 -38.31 -41.24 22.43
C GLN A 312 -38.95 -42.41 21.66
N ILE A 313 -39.74 -43.25 22.34
CA ILE A 313 -40.50 -44.34 21.71
C ILE A 313 -41.54 -43.80 20.73
N GLU A 314 -42.23 -42.70 21.05
CA GLU A 314 -43.17 -42.01 20.16
C GLU A 314 -42.49 -41.56 18.86
N LEU A 315 -41.31 -40.94 18.95
CA LEU A 315 -40.51 -40.52 17.80
C LEU A 315 -40.03 -41.72 16.96
N GLU A 316 -39.49 -42.76 17.59
CA GLU A 316 -39.04 -43.99 16.92
C GLU A 316 -40.20 -44.70 16.20
N MET A 317 -41.39 -44.71 16.81
CA MET A 317 -42.61 -45.25 16.20
C MET A 317 -43.08 -44.42 15.02
N ILE A 318 -43.03 -43.08 15.10
CA ILE A 318 -43.40 -42.18 14.00
C ILE A 318 -42.42 -42.32 12.82
N GLU A 319 -41.11 -42.37 13.07
CA GLU A 319 -40.11 -42.56 12.00
C GLU A 319 -40.26 -43.94 11.35
N SER A 320 -40.42 -45.00 12.14
CA SER A 320 -40.68 -46.36 11.65
C SER A 320 -41.93 -46.43 10.77
N ALA A 321 -43.07 -45.87 11.25
CA ALA A 321 -44.31 -45.86 10.49
C ALA A 321 -44.20 -45.04 9.19
N LYS A 322 -43.48 -43.91 9.21
CA LYS A 322 -43.19 -43.15 7.99
C LYS A 322 -42.38 -43.97 6.98
N THR A 323 -41.36 -44.71 7.42
CA THR A 323 -40.58 -45.55 6.49
C THR A 323 -41.38 -46.70 5.89
N GLU A 324 -42.29 -47.32 6.65
CA GLU A 324 -43.18 -48.35 6.11
C GLU A 324 -44.31 -47.76 5.24
N GLN A 325 -44.82 -46.56 5.55
CA GLN A 325 -45.73 -45.85 4.66
C GLN A 325 -45.05 -45.56 3.30
N GLU A 326 -43.81 -45.06 3.30
CA GLU A 326 -43.02 -44.86 2.08
C GLU A 326 -42.80 -46.18 1.30
N ASN A 327 -42.59 -47.30 1.99
CA ASN A 327 -42.52 -48.63 1.36
C ASN A 327 -43.86 -49.03 0.70
N TYR A 328 -44.99 -48.86 1.40
CA TYR A 328 -46.32 -49.17 0.87
C TYR A 328 -46.69 -48.27 -0.31
N GLU A 329 -46.46 -46.96 -0.24
CA GLU A 329 -46.71 -46.02 -1.32
C GLU A 329 -45.88 -46.33 -2.56
N SER A 330 -44.59 -46.63 -2.38
CA SER A 330 -43.69 -47.06 -3.46
C SER A 330 -44.20 -48.34 -4.16
N LYS A 331 -44.61 -49.35 -3.38
CA LYS A 331 -45.16 -50.60 -3.93
C LYS A 331 -46.53 -50.41 -4.59
N ILE A 332 -47.36 -49.52 -4.06
CA ILE A 332 -48.66 -49.14 -4.66
C ILE A 332 -48.43 -48.45 -6.02
N ALA A 333 -47.42 -47.57 -6.13
CA ALA A 333 -47.04 -46.93 -7.39
C ALA A 333 -46.49 -47.94 -8.41
N GLU A 334 -45.59 -48.85 -8.01
CA GLU A 334 -45.05 -49.92 -8.87
C GLU A 334 -46.18 -50.82 -9.43
N LEU A 335 -47.08 -51.29 -8.56
CA LEU A 335 -48.20 -52.12 -8.97
C LEU A 335 -49.21 -51.36 -9.85
N SER A 336 -49.44 -50.07 -9.59
CA SER A 336 -50.30 -49.23 -10.45
C SER A 336 -49.70 -49.04 -11.84
N LYS A 337 -48.38 -48.78 -11.93
CA LYS A 337 -47.68 -48.67 -13.22
C LYS A 337 -47.68 -50.00 -14.01
N ASN A 338 -47.50 -51.13 -13.34
CA ASN A 338 -47.60 -52.46 -13.96
C ASN A 338 -49.03 -52.73 -14.49
N ILE A 339 -50.06 -52.25 -13.79
CA ILE A 339 -51.45 -52.28 -14.25
C ILE A 339 -51.65 -51.40 -15.50
N GLU A 340 -51.12 -50.17 -15.51
CA GLU A 340 -51.15 -49.28 -16.68
C GLU A 340 -50.44 -49.90 -17.90
N GLU A 341 -49.25 -50.48 -17.72
CA GLU A 341 -48.49 -51.14 -18.79
C GLU A 341 -49.25 -52.35 -19.37
N LEU A 342 -49.84 -53.19 -18.50
CA LEU A 342 -50.69 -54.31 -18.92
C LEU A 342 -52.00 -53.86 -19.60
N GLU A 343 -52.58 -52.74 -19.18
CA GLU A 343 -53.78 -52.16 -19.81
C GLU A 343 -53.46 -51.61 -21.19
N VAL A 344 -52.33 -50.91 -21.37
CA VAL A 344 -51.86 -50.46 -22.68
C VAL A 344 -51.57 -51.64 -23.62
N GLU A 345 -50.94 -52.71 -23.12
CA GLU A 345 -50.71 -53.94 -23.90
C GLU A 345 -52.04 -54.61 -24.32
N ILE A 346 -53.03 -54.67 -23.42
CA ILE A 346 -54.38 -55.17 -23.72
C ILE A 346 -55.10 -54.29 -24.76
N TYR A 347 -55.05 -52.95 -24.63
CA TYR A 347 -55.65 -52.05 -25.63
C TYR A 347 -54.97 -52.19 -27.00
N ALA A 348 -53.65 -52.37 -27.05
CA ALA A 348 -52.93 -52.64 -28.29
C ALA A 348 -53.41 -53.95 -28.94
N MET A 349 -53.51 -55.04 -28.18
CA MET A 349 -54.01 -56.33 -28.68
C MET A 349 -55.47 -56.24 -29.18
N ILE A 350 -56.35 -55.55 -28.43
CA ILE A 350 -57.75 -55.28 -28.83
C ILE A 350 -57.80 -54.48 -30.15
N SER A 351 -56.91 -53.50 -30.35
CA SER A 351 -56.86 -52.71 -31.59
C SER A 351 -56.50 -53.54 -32.83
N VAL A 352 -55.81 -54.68 -32.64
CA VAL A 352 -55.45 -55.66 -33.68
C VAL A 352 -56.46 -56.84 -33.74
N GLN A 353 -57.58 -56.73 -33.02
CA GLN A 353 -58.63 -57.76 -32.91
C GLN A 353 -58.13 -59.10 -32.31
N GLN A 354 -57.11 -59.06 -31.46
CA GLN A 354 -56.57 -60.24 -30.77
C GLN A 354 -56.85 -60.17 -29.26
N SER A 355 -57.24 -61.29 -28.66
CA SER A 355 -57.50 -61.41 -27.22
C SER A 355 -56.52 -62.37 -26.56
N ASP A 356 -55.61 -61.84 -25.73
CA ASP A 356 -54.75 -62.68 -24.87
C ASP A 356 -55.39 -62.84 -23.48
N HIS A 357 -56.03 -64.00 -23.28
CA HIS A 357 -56.64 -64.37 -22.01
C HIS A 357 -55.61 -64.57 -20.88
N ALA A 358 -54.34 -64.87 -21.19
CA ALA A 358 -53.26 -64.92 -20.20
C ALA A 358 -52.84 -63.52 -19.77
N LEU A 359 -52.82 -62.54 -20.69
CA LEU A 359 -52.58 -61.13 -20.39
C LEU A 359 -53.69 -60.55 -19.49
N GLU A 360 -54.96 -60.80 -19.81
CA GLU A 360 -56.08 -60.49 -18.91
C GLU A 360 -55.91 -61.12 -17.51
N LYS A 361 -55.45 -62.37 -17.44
CA LYS A 361 -55.22 -63.07 -16.17
C LYS A 361 -54.09 -62.45 -15.36
N LYS A 362 -53.04 -61.93 -16.01
CA LYS A 362 -52.00 -61.12 -15.36
C LYS A 362 -52.60 -59.83 -14.79
N LEU A 363 -53.36 -59.07 -15.60
CA LEU A 363 -53.99 -57.82 -15.16
C LEU A 363 -54.92 -58.03 -13.95
N ARG A 364 -55.78 -59.07 -13.99
CA ARG A 364 -56.66 -59.42 -12.86
C ARG A 364 -55.86 -59.79 -11.60
N LYS A 365 -54.70 -60.45 -11.72
CA LYS A 365 -53.80 -60.72 -10.59
C LYS A 365 -53.18 -59.43 -10.05
N ALA A 366 -52.63 -58.58 -10.92
CA ALA A 366 -51.98 -57.33 -10.53
C ALA A 366 -52.94 -56.38 -9.83
N ARG A 367 -54.16 -56.21 -10.38
CA ARG A 367 -55.24 -55.43 -9.73
C ARG A 367 -55.62 -55.98 -8.35
N LYS A 368 -55.64 -57.30 -8.15
CA LYS A 368 -55.84 -57.87 -6.80
C LYS A 368 -54.63 -57.59 -5.89
N GLU A 369 -53.41 -57.77 -6.38
CA GLU A 369 -52.20 -57.58 -5.57
C GLU A 369 -52.01 -56.12 -5.12
N LEU A 370 -52.44 -55.15 -5.94
CA LEU A 370 -52.55 -53.73 -5.57
C LEU A 370 -53.53 -53.52 -4.41
N GLU A 371 -54.73 -54.11 -4.50
CA GLU A 371 -55.78 -53.97 -3.49
C GLU A 371 -55.43 -54.69 -2.17
N ASP A 372 -54.91 -55.92 -2.25
CA ASP A 372 -54.33 -56.67 -1.13
C ASP A 372 -53.13 -55.95 -0.47
N THR A 373 -52.51 -54.97 -1.16
CA THR A 373 -51.43 -54.13 -0.64
C THR A 373 -51.97 -52.85 0.02
N ARG A 374 -52.97 -52.18 -0.59
CA ARG A 374 -53.66 -51.02 0.00
C ARG A 374 -54.28 -51.35 1.36
N GLN A 375 -55.03 -52.45 1.44
CA GLN A 375 -55.68 -52.87 2.68
C GLN A 375 -54.68 -53.19 3.80
N LYS A 376 -53.44 -53.58 3.48
CA LYS A 376 -52.36 -53.76 4.46
C LYS A 376 -51.75 -52.44 4.92
N ALA A 377 -51.58 -51.49 4.01
CA ALA A 377 -51.17 -50.12 4.35
C ALA A 377 -52.19 -49.46 5.28
N ASP A 378 -53.47 -49.52 4.94
CA ASP A 378 -54.57 -48.99 5.76
C ASP A 378 -54.62 -49.67 7.14
N TRP A 379 -54.50 -51.00 7.20
CA TRP A 379 -54.49 -51.72 8.48
C TRP A 379 -53.28 -51.34 9.35
N PHE A 380 -52.08 -51.26 8.76
CA PHE A 380 -50.86 -50.84 9.44
C PHE A 380 -50.97 -49.41 9.99
N MET A 381 -51.45 -48.46 9.18
CA MET A 381 -51.62 -47.07 9.61
C MET A 381 -52.68 -46.94 10.72
N ASN A 382 -53.75 -47.74 10.69
CA ASN A 382 -54.75 -47.75 11.76
C ASN A 382 -54.21 -48.33 13.09
N ASP A 383 -53.40 -49.40 13.05
CA ASP A 383 -52.71 -49.94 14.23
C ASP A 383 -51.68 -48.94 14.79
N HIS A 384 -50.87 -48.32 13.93
CA HIS A 384 -49.93 -47.27 14.32
C HIS A 384 -50.64 -46.07 14.97
N ASN A 385 -51.66 -45.52 14.32
CA ASN A 385 -52.46 -44.40 14.83
C ASN A 385 -53.10 -44.73 16.18
N SER A 386 -53.58 -45.97 16.37
CA SER A 386 -54.13 -46.43 17.65
C SER A 386 -53.08 -46.41 18.77
N LYS A 387 -51.85 -46.85 18.49
CA LYS A 387 -50.74 -46.84 19.46
C LYS A 387 -50.27 -45.43 19.79
N ILE A 388 -50.16 -44.54 18.79
CA ILE A 388 -49.85 -43.12 19.00
C ILE A 388 -50.96 -42.43 19.80
N GLN A 389 -52.23 -42.76 19.58
CA GLN A 389 -53.33 -42.26 20.43
C GLN A 389 -53.25 -42.77 21.88
N MET A 390 -52.81 -44.02 22.12
CA MET A 390 -52.56 -44.52 23.48
C MET A 390 -51.40 -43.79 24.16
N ILE A 391 -50.29 -43.53 23.44
CA ILE A 391 -49.17 -42.72 23.94
C ILE A 391 -49.63 -41.28 24.23
N GLY A 392 -50.29 -40.64 23.27
CA GLY A 392 -50.82 -39.27 23.42
C GLY A 392 -51.79 -39.14 24.59
N LYS A 393 -52.66 -40.13 24.80
CA LYS A 393 -53.53 -40.19 26.00
C LYS A 393 -52.70 -40.30 27.28
N TRP A 394 -51.76 -41.24 27.35
CA TRP A 394 -50.89 -41.38 28.53
C TRP A 394 -50.11 -40.09 28.82
N LYS A 395 -49.58 -39.42 27.80
CA LYS A 395 -48.89 -38.13 27.91
C LYS A 395 -49.81 -37.00 28.38
N CYS A 396 -51.10 -37.01 27.99
CA CYS A 396 -52.11 -36.08 28.50
C CYS A 396 -52.44 -36.36 29.98
N ASP A 397 -52.72 -37.61 30.33
CA ASP A 397 -53.06 -38.04 31.70
C ASP A 397 -51.91 -37.74 32.68
N ASN A 398 -50.65 -37.81 32.22
CA ASN A 398 -49.44 -37.54 33.01
C ASN A 398 -48.84 -36.13 32.81
N ARG A 399 -49.48 -35.24 32.03
CA ARG A 399 -48.87 -33.97 31.56
C ARG A 399 -48.36 -33.06 32.68
N ASN A 400 -48.97 -33.12 33.86
CA ASN A 400 -48.59 -32.30 35.02
C ASN A 400 -47.16 -32.57 35.50
N ILE A 401 -46.57 -33.73 35.19
CA ILE A 401 -45.18 -34.08 35.52
C ILE A 401 -44.17 -33.20 34.77
N LEU A 402 -44.50 -32.71 33.57
CA LEU A 402 -43.64 -31.79 32.81
C LEU A 402 -43.51 -30.39 33.45
N LEU A 403 -44.44 -30.00 34.33
CA LEU A 403 -44.41 -28.70 35.03
C LEU A 403 -43.49 -28.71 36.25
N ILE A 404 -42.89 -29.85 36.57
CA ILE A 404 -41.99 -30.03 37.70
C ILE A 404 -40.60 -29.50 37.32
N LYS A 405 -40.19 -28.43 38.01
CA LYS A 405 -38.96 -27.68 37.74
C LYS A 405 -37.72 -28.50 38.08
N ASP A 406 -36.71 -28.45 37.20
CA ASP A 406 -35.39 -29.07 37.40
C ASP A 406 -34.50 -28.24 38.33
N THR A 407 -35.02 -27.89 39.51
CA THR A 407 -34.31 -27.11 40.55
C THR A 407 -33.69 -27.99 41.64
N ALA A 408 -34.06 -29.26 41.74
CA ALA A 408 -33.52 -30.19 42.71
C ALA A 408 -32.32 -30.94 42.10
N ARG A 409 -31.10 -30.54 42.47
CA ARG A 409 -29.85 -31.21 42.09
C ARG A 409 -29.66 -32.45 42.96
N ILE A 410 -29.45 -33.62 42.34
CA ILE A 410 -29.03 -34.83 43.07
C ILE A 410 -27.70 -34.50 43.77
N PRO A 411 -27.54 -34.78 45.08
CA PRO A 411 -26.26 -34.61 45.76
C PRO A 411 -25.22 -35.53 45.11
N THR A 412 -24.05 -35.00 44.74
CA THR A 412 -22.99 -35.84 44.18
C THR A 412 -22.39 -36.74 45.27
N ASP A 413 -21.78 -37.86 44.88
CA ASP A 413 -21.16 -38.78 45.86
C ASP A 413 -20.07 -38.06 46.68
N GLU A 414 -19.40 -37.04 46.11
CA GLU A 414 -18.50 -36.16 46.87
C GLU A 414 -19.24 -35.36 47.97
N GLN A 415 -20.42 -34.81 47.70
CA GLN A 415 -21.22 -34.06 48.67
C GLN A 415 -21.81 -34.98 49.76
N VAL A 416 -22.25 -36.18 49.36
CA VAL A 416 -22.70 -37.23 50.28
C VAL A 416 -21.56 -37.62 51.23
N VAL A 417 -20.36 -37.86 50.68
CA VAL A 417 -19.19 -38.27 51.47
C VAL A 417 -18.64 -37.14 52.33
N GLU A 418 -18.64 -35.88 51.85
CA GLU A 418 -18.23 -34.73 52.66
C GLU A 418 -19.13 -34.54 53.89
N GLU A 419 -20.45 -34.62 53.71
CA GLU A 419 -21.41 -34.55 54.83
C GLU A 419 -21.28 -35.75 55.77
N PHE A 420 -21.12 -36.97 55.24
CA PHE A 420 -20.87 -38.19 56.02
C PHE A 420 -19.58 -38.09 56.83
N TYR A 421 -18.48 -37.66 56.22
CA TYR A 421 -17.19 -37.42 56.88
C TYR A 421 -17.33 -36.40 58.02
N ASN A 422 -17.96 -35.26 57.75
CA ASN A 422 -18.15 -34.19 58.73
C ASN A 422 -19.02 -34.62 59.93
N ARG A 423 -20.10 -35.36 59.69
CA ARG A 423 -21.00 -35.85 60.75
C ARG A 423 -20.45 -37.05 61.53
N LEU A 424 -19.61 -37.89 60.92
CA LEU A 424 -19.08 -39.09 61.55
C LEU A 424 -17.83 -38.81 62.41
N LYS A 425 -17.04 -37.79 62.06
CA LYS A 425 -15.80 -37.40 62.75
C LYS A 425 -15.91 -37.18 64.27
N PRO A 426 -16.99 -36.57 64.81
CA PRO A 426 -17.16 -36.41 66.26
C PRO A 426 -17.33 -37.71 67.05
N TYR A 427 -17.74 -38.80 66.40
CA TYR A 427 -18.09 -40.07 67.06
C TYR A 427 -16.87 -40.98 67.28
N VAL A 428 -15.82 -40.86 66.45
CA VAL A 428 -14.63 -41.73 66.51
C VAL A 428 -13.46 -41.00 67.16
N GLN A 429 -13.43 -41.04 68.49
CA GLN A 429 -12.41 -40.38 69.31
C GLN A 429 -11.01 -41.03 69.22
N ASN A 430 -10.89 -42.26 68.73
CA ASN A 430 -9.59 -42.92 68.54
C ASN A 430 -8.98 -42.54 67.17
N PRO A 431 -7.81 -41.87 67.12
CA PRO A 431 -7.18 -41.42 65.88
C PRO A 431 -6.61 -42.54 64.99
N GLU A 432 -6.55 -43.78 65.45
CA GLU A 432 -6.22 -44.96 64.63
C GLU A 432 -7.47 -45.52 63.95
N HIS A 433 -8.57 -45.66 64.68
CA HIS A 433 -9.87 -46.06 64.12
C HIS A 433 -10.36 -45.02 63.11
N TRP A 434 -10.16 -43.72 63.37
CA TRP A 434 -10.49 -42.67 62.41
C TRP A 434 -9.72 -42.85 61.09
N ARG A 435 -8.39 -43.00 61.14
CA ARG A 435 -7.57 -43.21 59.93
C ARG A 435 -7.93 -44.48 59.16
N ALA A 436 -8.29 -45.55 59.85
CA ALA A 436 -8.76 -46.78 59.21
C ALA A 436 -10.08 -46.55 58.44
N MET A 437 -11.01 -45.79 59.01
CA MET A 437 -12.32 -45.51 58.40
C MET A 437 -12.22 -44.44 57.29
N GLU A 438 -11.40 -43.41 57.50
CA GLU A 438 -11.03 -42.37 56.52
C GLU A 438 -10.43 -43.00 55.25
N SER A 439 -9.60 -44.04 55.39
CA SER A 439 -9.07 -44.82 54.25
C SER A 439 -10.18 -45.52 53.44
N VAL A 440 -11.19 -46.10 54.10
CA VAL A 440 -12.33 -46.74 53.40
C VAL A 440 -13.23 -45.69 52.73
N ILE A 441 -13.42 -44.53 53.36
CA ILE A 441 -14.17 -43.40 52.80
C ILE A 441 -13.47 -42.86 51.54
N VAL A 442 -12.15 -42.67 51.57
CA VAL A 442 -11.37 -42.26 50.40
C VAL A 442 -11.50 -43.29 49.27
N ARG A 443 -11.39 -44.59 49.58
CA ARG A 443 -11.54 -45.66 48.58
C ARG A 443 -12.95 -45.72 47.96
N TYR A 444 -14.00 -45.42 48.73
CA TYR A 444 -15.36 -45.28 48.19
C TYR A 444 -15.45 -44.10 47.21
N CYS A 445 -14.89 -42.94 47.57
CA CYS A 445 -14.78 -41.78 46.67
C CYS A 445 -13.99 -42.07 45.38
N GLU A 446 -12.88 -42.80 45.47
CA GLU A 446 -12.10 -43.22 44.30
C GLU A 446 -12.94 -44.11 43.37
N LYS A 447 -13.67 -45.08 43.94
CA LYS A 447 -14.54 -46.00 43.18
C LYS A 447 -15.76 -45.34 42.57
N ALA A 448 -16.35 -44.36 43.24
CA ALA A 448 -17.41 -43.52 42.69
C ALA A 448 -16.92 -42.71 41.48
N LYS A 449 -15.71 -42.15 41.57
CA LYS A 449 -15.05 -41.44 40.45
C LYS A 449 -14.67 -42.37 39.30
N GLU A 450 -14.25 -43.60 39.58
CA GLU A 450 -14.08 -44.64 38.56
C GLU A 450 -15.42 -44.95 37.83
N ARG A 451 -16.54 -45.05 38.57
CA ARG A 451 -17.88 -45.31 38.00
C ARG A 451 -18.29 -44.19 37.06
N ASP A 452 -18.21 -42.94 37.51
CA ASP A 452 -18.65 -41.79 36.73
C ASP A 452 -17.75 -41.57 35.50
N SER A 453 -16.44 -41.80 35.62
CA SER A 453 -15.50 -41.80 34.50
C SER A 453 -15.82 -42.88 33.45
N MET A 454 -16.23 -44.09 33.88
CA MET A 454 -16.71 -45.13 32.96
C MET A 454 -18.06 -44.77 32.31
N GLN A 455 -18.97 -44.17 33.06
CA GLN A 455 -20.28 -43.71 32.58
C GLN A 455 -20.12 -42.62 31.50
N ASP A 456 -19.22 -41.66 31.73
CA ASP A 456 -18.87 -40.61 30.76
C ASP A 456 -18.15 -41.19 29.54
N ALA A 457 -17.21 -42.13 29.72
CA ALA A 457 -16.50 -42.77 28.61
C ALA A 457 -17.47 -43.53 27.67
N ILE A 458 -18.43 -44.28 28.23
CA ILE A 458 -19.48 -44.95 27.45
C ILE A 458 -20.41 -43.94 26.77
N SER A 459 -20.75 -42.85 27.45
CA SER A 459 -21.62 -41.80 26.89
C SER A 459 -20.95 -41.05 25.72
N GLN A 460 -19.68 -40.71 25.87
CA GLN A 460 -18.86 -40.13 24.79
C GLN A 460 -18.67 -41.10 23.62
N GLN A 461 -18.47 -42.40 23.89
CA GLN A 461 -18.29 -43.39 22.84
C GLN A 461 -19.59 -43.63 22.07
N LYS A 462 -20.74 -43.78 22.75
CA LYS A 462 -22.07 -43.81 22.11
C LYS A 462 -22.33 -42.59 21.23
N PHE A 463 -21.93 -41.40 21.67
CA PHE A 463 -22.06 -40.18 20.87
C PHE A 463 -21.19 -40.22 19.60
N ARG A 464 -19.95 -40.72 19.69
CA ARG A 464 -19.07 -40.93 18.53
C ARG A 464 -19.63 -41.97 17.56
N ASP A 465 -20.10 -43.10 18.07
CA ASP A 465 -20.62 -44.20 17.26
C ASP A 465 -21.93 -43.81 16.55
N ASN A 466 -22.82 -43.07 17.22
CA ASN A 466 -24.01 -42.50 16.59
C ASN A 466 -23.66 -41.52 15.45
N GLY A 467 -22.70 -40.61 15.67
CA GLY A 467 -22.22 -39.69 14.62
C GLY A 467 -21.54 -40.42 13.45
N LEU A 468 -20.86 -41.54 13.73
CA LEU A 468 -20.28 -42.41 12.69
C LEU A 468 -21.36 -43.17 11.90
N ILE A 469 -22.40 -43.67 12.59
CA ILE A 469 -23.57 -44.29 11.95
C ILE A 469 -24.28 -43.28 11.06
N GLU A 470 -24.55 -42.05 11.53
CA GLU A 470 -25.19 -40.99 10.74
C GLU A 470 -24.37 -40.66 9.47
N SER A 471 -23.05 -40.48 9.62
CA SER A 471 -22.12 -40.24 8.51
C SER A 471 -22.10 -41.39 7.49
N LYS A 472 -22.09 -42.65 7.94
CA LYS A 472 -22.18 -43.82 7.05
C LYS A 472 -23.56 -43.94 6.39
N CYS A 473 -24.65 -43.66 7.10
CA CYS A 473 -26.00 -43.61 6.57
C CYS A 473 -26.17 -42.55 5.47
N GLU A 474 -25.60 -41.35 5.65
CA GLU A 474 -25.65 -40.32 4.60
C GLU A 474 -24.77 -40.71 3.40
N THR A 475 -23.60 -41.30 3.64
CA THR A 475 -22.74 -41.84 2.58
C THR A 475 -23.47 -42.93 1.78
N LEU A 476 -24.19 -43.83 2.45
CA LEU A 476 -25.02 -44.87 1.83
C LEU A 476 -26.17 -44.28 1.01
N LYS A 477 -26.83 -43.22 1.49
CA LYS A 477 -27.84 -42.47 0.71
C LYS A 477 -27.23 -41.88 -0.57
N ARG A 478 -26.04 -41.27 -0.49
CA ARG A 478 -25.31 -40.73 -1.66
C ARG A 478 -24.92 -41.83 -2.65
N VAL A 479 -24.38 -42.97 -2.20
CA VAL A 479 -24.04 -44.13 -3.06
C VAL A 479 -25.28 -44.65 -3.80
N ARG A 480 -26.42 -44.78 -3.11
CA ARG A 480 -27.69 -45.21 -3.73
C ARG A 480 -28.20 -44.21 -4.78
N ALA A 481 -28.07 -42.90 -4.54
CA ALA A 481 -28.44 -41.87 -5.51
C ALA A 481 -27.53 -41.85 -6.77
N ILE A 482 -26.22 -42.08 -6.60
CA ILE A 482 -25.29 -42.22 -7.74
C ILE A 482 -25.63 -43.49 -8.54
N LYS A 483 -25.98 -44.59 -7.86
CA LYS A 483 -26.41 -45.84 -8.51
C LYS A 483 -27.66 -45.62 -9.38
N THR A 484 -28.73 -45.02 -8.85
CA THR A 484 -29.96 -44.81 -9.63
C THR A 484 -29.75 -43.85 -10.81
N SER A 485 -28.87 -42.85 -10.67
CA SER A 485 -28.41 -42.03 -11.80
C SER A 485 -27.76 -42.90 -12.89
N LYS A 486 -26.79 -43.76 -12.52
CA LYS A 486 -26.09 -44.64 -13.47
C LYS A 486 -26.99 -45.70 -14.09
N GLU A 487 -28.00 -46.20 -13.38
CA GLU A 487 -29.03 -47.08 -13.92
C GLU A 487 -29.93 -46.36 -14.94
N SER A 488 -30.19 -45.07 -14.76
CA SER A 488 -30.90 -44.25 -15.77
C SER A 488 -30.03 -43.99 -17.02
N GLU A 489 -28.74 -43.71 -16.85
CA GLU A 489 -27.78 -43.59 -17.96
C GLU A 489 -27.68 -44.89 -18.76
N ARG A 490 -27.58 -46.04 -18.08
CA ARG A 490 -27.62 -47.38 -18.69
C ARG A 490 -28.86 -47.57 -19.57
N ALA A 491 -30.02 -47.11 -19.09
CA ALA A 491 -31.28 -47.19 -19.83
C ALA A 491 -31.37 -46.21 -21.02
N ILE A 492 -30.58 -45.13 -21.02
CA ILE A 492 -30.42 -44.23 -22.19
C ILE A 492 -29.49 -44.90 -23.21
N MET A 493 -28.29 -45.32 -22.81
CA MET A 493 -27.30 -45.97 -23.69
C MET A 493 -27.86 -47.21 -24.40
N ARG A 494 -28.73 -47.98 -23.74
CA ARG A 494 -29.45 -49.12 -24.36
C ARG A 494 -30.37 -48.69 -25.51
N ARG A 495 -31.12 -47.60 -25.37
CA ARG A 495 -31.98 -47.04 -26.43
C ARG A 495 -31.18 -46.44 -27.57
N GLU A 496 -30.04 -45.82 -27.28
CA GLU A 496 -29.11 -45.34 -28.30
C GLU A 496 -28.49 -46.49 -29.11
N LEU A 497 -28.05 -47.56 -28.44
CA LEU A 497 -27.56 -48.78 -29.08
C LEU A 497 -28.63 -49.43 -29.96
N GLU A 498 -29.89 -49.48 -29.51
CA GLU A 498 -31.01 -49.97 -30.31
C GLU A 498 -31.29 -49.08 -31.54
N SER A 499 -31.23 -47.76 -31.40
CA SER A 499 -31.31 -46.81 -32.52
C SER A 499 -30.19 -47.05 -33.55
N ILE A 500 -28.97 -47.35 -33.11
CA ILE A 500 -27.84 -47.70 -33.98
C ILE A 500 -28.09 -49.04 -34.70
N LEU A 501 -28.66 -50.04 -34.03
CA LEU A 501 -29.05 -51.32 -34.66
C LEU A 501 -30.19 -51.15 -35.70
N VAL A 502 -31.13 -50.23 -35.47
CA VAL A 502 -32.16 -49.89 -36.46
C VAL A 502 -31.55 -49.20 -37.69
N LYS A 503 -30.58 -48.30 -37.49
CA LYS A 503 -29.80 -47.68 -38.59
C LYS A 503 -29.02 -48.74 -39.38
N GLU A 504 -28.31 -49.65 -38.70
CA GLU A 504 -27.56 -50.76 -39.33
C GLU A 504 -28.47 -51.61 -40.24
N LYS A 505 -29.66 -52.00 -39.75
CA LYS A 505 -30.66 -52.74 -40.52
C LYS A 505 -31.20 -51.94 -41.73
N LYS A 506 -31.46 -50.64 -41.56
CA LYS A 506 -31.94 -49.76 -42.64
C LYS A 506 -30.91 -49.64 -43.75
N THR A 507 -29.67 -49.31 -43.40
CA THR A 507 -28.55 -49.13 -44.36
C THR A 507 -28.21 -50.43 -45.10
N LEU A 508 -28.29 -51.60 -44.44
CA LEU A 508 -28.17 -52.90 -45.13
C LEU A 508 -29.28 -53.14 -46.16
N LYS A 509 -30.53 -52.76 -45.85
CA LYS A 509 -31.67 -52.89 -46.78
C LYS A 509 -31.58 -51.92 -47.95
N GLU A 510 -31.03 -50.72 -47.74
CA GLU A 510 -30.79 -49.73 -48.80
C GLU A 510 -29.73 -50.24 -49.81
N LEU A 511 -28.69 -50.94 -49.33
CA LEU A 511 -27.71 -51.63 -50.18
C LEU A 511 -28.32 -52.80 -50.97
N GLU A 512 -29.16 -53.60 -50.33
CA GLU A 512 -29.86 -54.72 -50.98
C GLU A 512 -30.78 -54.22 -52.11
N ASN A 513 -31.65 -53.25 -51.80
CA ASN A 513 -32.49 -52.58 -52.79
C ASN A 513 -31.66 -52.03 -53.96
N SER A 514 -30.53 -51.37 -53.69
CA SER A 514 -29.70 -50.82 -54.76
C SER A 514 -28.98 -51.88 -55.61
N LYS A 515 -28.69 -53.06 -55.06
CA LYS A 515 -28.11 -54.16 -55.85
C LYS A 515 -29.16 -54.74 -56.78
N LEU A 516 -30.41 -54.83 -56.34
CA LEU A 516 -31.55 -55.19 -57.18
C LEU A 516 -31.82 -54.13 -58.28
N GLU A 517 -31.72 -52.83 -57.98
CA GLU A 517 -31.77 -51.75 -58.98
C GLU A 517 -30.75 -51.99 -60.11
N VAL A 518 -29.47 -52.10 -59.76
CA VAL A 518 -28.39 -52.23 -60.77
C VAL A 518 -28.47 -53.56 -61.52
N GLU A 519 -28.83 -54.66 -60.84
CA GLU A 519 -28.99 -55.95 -61.53
C GLU A 519 -30.18 -55.93 -62.52
N SER A 520 -31.24 -55.16 -62.23
CA SER A 520 -32.33 -54.95 -63.18
C SER A 520 -31.87 -54.15 -64.41
N ALA A 521 -31.09 -53.08 -64.23
CA ALA A 521 -30.53 -52.28 -65.33
C ALA A 521 -29.54 -53.09 -66.18
N ARG A 522 -28.64 -53.89 -65.57
CA ARG A 522 -27.73 -54.78 -66.32
C ARG A 522 -28.48 -55.82 -67.15
N LYS A 523 -29.64 -56.31 -66.70
CA LYS A 523 -30.50 -57.23 -67.48
C LYS A 523 -31.19 -56.57 -68.67
N ILE A 524 -31.21 -55.23 -68.74
CA ILE A 524 -31.64 -54.47 -69.92
C ILE A 524 -30.43 -54.27 -70.85
N TYR A 525 -29.33 -53.70 -70.35
CA TYR A 525 -28.10 -53.46 -71.12
C TYR A 525 -27.55 -54.74 -71.79
N PHE A 526 -27.58 -55.89 -71.10
CA PHE A 526 -27.19 -57.17 -71.67
C PHE A 526 -28.05 -57.58 -72.88
N LYS A 527 -29.36 -57.30 -72.86
CA LYS A 527 -30.26 -57.58 -73.99
C LYS A 527 -29.99 -56.63 -75.15
N GLU A 528 -29.71 -55.36 -74.87
CA GLU A 528 -29.40 -54.36 -75.90
C GLU A 528 -28.08 -54.71 -76.62
N GLN A 529 -27.03 -55.06 -75.88
CA GLN A 529 -25.76 -55.53 -76.45
C GLN A 529 -25.91 -56.83 -77.25
N LEU A 530 -26.67 -57.81 -76.74
CA LEU A 530 -26.97 -59.05 -77.47
C LEU A 530 -27.82 -58.80 -78.72
N GLN A 531 -28.75 -57.86 -78.68
CA GLN A 531 -29.53 -57.46 -79.85
C GLN A 531 -28.67 -56.72 -80.88
N GLN A 532 -27.72 -55.89 -80.45
CA GLN A 532 -26.75 -55.25 -81.33
C GLN A 532 -25.85 -56.29 -82.01
N SER A 533 -25.24 -57.24 -81.29
CA SER A 533 -24.38 -58.27 -81.89
C SER A 533 -25.11 -59.10 -82.94
N LEU A 534 -26.32 -59.59 -82.60
CA LEU A 534 -27.17 -60.37 -83.50
C LEU A 534 -27.64 -59.56 -84.72
N SER A 535 -27.85 -58.24 -84.58
CA SER A 535 -28.27 -57.37 -85.68
C SER A 535 -27.13 -57.02 -86.65
N ALA A 536 -25.89 -56.88 -86.16
CA ALA A 536 -24.71 -56.65 -86.98
C ALA A 536 -24.29 -57.92 -87.75
N ASN A 537 -24.61 -59.10 -87.21
CA ASN A 537 -24.20 -60.38 -87.77
C ASN A 537 -25.17 -60.87 -88.87
N SER A 538 -24.98 -60.35 -90.08
CA SER A 538 -25.84 -60.60 -91.27
C SER A 538 -26.08 -62.07 -91.65
N ASN A 539 -25.34 -63.01 -91.06
CA ASN A 539 -25.56 -64.45 -91.22
C ASN A 539 -26.74 -65.01 -90.39
N TYR A 540 -27.36 -64.26 -89.47
CA TYR A 540 -28.47 -64.75 -88.63
C TYR A 540 -29.61 -65.38 -89.46
N ASN A 541 -30.12 -64.63 -90.44
CA ASN A 541 -31.15 -65.08 -91.40
C ASN A 541 -30.67 -66.19 -92.35
N ARG A 542 -29.37 -66.45 -92.41
CA ARG A 542 -28.74 -67.48 -93.26
C ARG A 542 -28.62 -68.81 -92.51
N ILE A 543 -28.14 -68.77 -91.27
CA ILE A 543 -27.99 -69.92 -90.37
C ILE A 543 -29.33 -70.62 -90.14
N GLN A 544 -30.40 -69.86 -89.89
CA GLN A 544 -31.74 -70.43 -89.72
C GLN A 544 -32.22 -71.18 -90.98
N LYS A 545 -31.90 -70.68 -92.18
CA LYS A 545 -32.31 -71.29 -93.46
C LYS A 545 -31.50 -72.53 -93.85
N THR A 546 -30.24 -72.67 -93.44
CA THR A 546 -29.40 -73.83 -93.82
C THR A 546 -29.28 -74.92 -92.75
N TYR A 547 -29.46 -74.62 -91.46
CA TYR A 547 -29.20 -75.57 -90.37
C TYR A 547 -30.34 -75.74 -89.34
N GLY A 548 -31.41 -74.95 -89.45
CA GLY A 548 -32.61 -75.08 -88.60
C GLY A 548 -32.42 -74.70 -87.13
N ASP A 549 -33.50 -74.78 -86.36
CA ASP A 549 -33.60 -74.13 -85.04
C ASP A 549 -32.63 -74.67 -83.98
N LYS A 550 -32.21 -75.94 -84.08
CA LYS A 550 -31.18 -76.51 -83.19
C LYS A 550 -29.81 -75.85 -83.38
N ALA A 551 -29.46 -75.44 -84.60
CA ALA A 551 -28.23 -74.71 -84.87
C ALA A 551 -28.37 -73.24 -84.46
N LEU A 552 -29.53 -72.62 -84.75
CA LEU A 552 -29.83 -71.25 -84.33
C LEU A 552 -29.77 -71.10 -82.79
N LYS A 553 -30.32 -72.06 -82.04
CA LYS A 553 -30.25 -72.06 -80.56
C LYS A 553 -28.81 -72.12 -80.06
N LYS A 554 -27.98 -73.03 -80.59
CA LYS A 554 -26.56 -73.12 -80.24
C LYS A 554 -25.78 -71.85 -80.61
N PHE A 555 -26.14 -71.20 -81.72
CA PHE A 555 -25.56 -69.92 -82.13
C PHE A 555 -25.91 -68.80 -81.14
N MET A 556 -27.19 -68.67 -80.75
CA MET A 556 -27.59 -67.69 -79.72
C MET A 556 -27.01 -68.00 -78.33
N GLU A 557 -26.88 -69.27 -77.94
CA GLU A 557 -26.20 -69.67 -76.71
C GLU A 557 -24.70 -69.29 -76.72
N LYS A 558 -24.07 -69.31 -77.90
CA LYS A 558 -22.67 -68.88 -78.10
C LYS A 558 -22.51 -67.36 -78.10
N GLU A 559 -23.30 -66.61 -78.88
CA GLU A 559 -23.22 -65.13 -78.80
C GLU A 559 -23.60 -64.61 -77.41
N SER A 560 -24.58 -65.23 -76.74
CA SER A 560 -24.95 -64.89 -75.36
C SER A 560 -23.79 -65.10 -74.37
N SER A 561 -22.98 -66.16 -74.53
CA SER A 561 -21.80 -66.36 -73.67
C SER A 561 -20.61 -65.46 -74.03
N GLU A 562 -20.43 -65.12 -75.31
CA GLU A 562 -19.40 -64.19 -75.79
C GLU A 562 -19.70 -62.74 -75.39
N VAL A 563 -20.95 -62.27 -75.55
CA VAL A 563 -21.42 -60.96 -75.04
C VAL A 563 -21.32 -60.90 -73.51
N LYS A 564 -21.69 -61.98 -72.81
CA LYS A 564 -21.57 -62.03 -71.34
C LYS A 564 -20.12 -61.93 -70.87
N THR A 565 -19.22 -62.76 -71.42
CA THR A 565 -17.80 -62.76 -71.01
C THR A 565 -17.09 -61.46 -71.37
N ARG A 566 -17.52 -60.77 -72.44
CA ARG A 566 -17.08 -59.40 -72.75
C ARG A 566 -17.52 -58.40 -71.68
N ILE A 567 -18.81 -58.34 -71.35
CA ILE A 567 -19.35 -57.41 -70.35
C ILE A 567 -18.76 -57.68 -68.95
N ASP A 568 -18.62 -58.95 -68.56
CA ASP A 568 -18.01 -59.34 -67.28
C ASP A 568 -16.52 -58.91 -67.23
N LYS A 569 -15.78 -58.93 -68.35
CA LYS A 569 -14.40 -58.41 -68.42
C LYS A 569 -14.33 -56.89 -68.35
N GLU A 570 -15.14 -56.20 -69.16
CA GLU A 570 -15.20 -54.74 -69.19
C GLU A 570 -15.55 -54.18 -67.80
N ARG A 571 -16.51 -54.79 -67.10
CA ARG A 571 -16.88 -54.47 -65.71
C ARG A 571 -15.71 -54.60 -64.71
N VAL A 572 -14.87 -55.63 -64.84
CA VAL A 572 -13.70 -55.83 -63.96
C VAL A 572 -12.66 -54.73 -64.19
N GLU A 573 -12.41 -54.35 -65.44
CA GLU A 573 -11.49 -53.27 -65.79
C GLU A 573 -12.01 -51.89 -65.33
N ILE A 574 -13.30 -51.62 -65.52
CA ILE A 574 -13.98 -50.41 -65.01
C ILE A 574 -13.86 -50.32 -63.50
N LYS A 575 -14.18 -51.40 -62.77
CA LYS A 575 -14.12 -51.43 -61.30
C LYS A 575 -12.71 -51.21 -60.77
N ALA A 576 -11.68 -51.78 -61.42
CA ALA A 576 -10.29 -51.56 -61.03
C ALA A 576 -9.83 -50.10 -61.25
N LYS A 577 -10.29 -49.45 -62.33
CA LYS A 577 -10.07 -48.01 -62.56
C LYS A 577 -10.75 -47.15 -61.48
N LEU A 578 -12.02 -47.42 -61.17
CA LEU A 578 -12.77 -46.70 -60.14
C LEU A 578 -12.14 -46.82 -58.74
N GLU A 579 -11.72 -48.02 -58.35
CA GLU A 579 -11.00 -48.24 -57.08
C GLU A 579 -9.69 -47.44 -57.04
N THR A 580 -8.92 -47.44 -58.13
CA THR A 580 -7.66 -46.69 -58.24
C THR A 580 -7.87 -45.17 -58.16
N LEU A 581 -8.90 -44.64 -58.83
CA LEU A 581 -9.27 -43.22 -58.78
C LEU A 581 -9.79 -42.81 -57.41
N TYR A 582 -10.61 -43.63 -56.76
CA TYR A 582 -11.16 -43.31 -55.44
C TYR A 582 -10.08 -43.37 -54.35
N ILE A 583 -9.16 -44.35 -54.38
CA ILE A 583 -8.02 -44.38 -53.45
C ILE A 583 -7.15 -43.12 -53.61
N ARG A 584 -6.87 -42.69 -54.85
CA ARG A 584 -6.17 -41.42 -55.09
C ARG A 584 -6.92 -40.21 -54.55
N LYS A 585 -8.23 -40.12 -54.79
CA LYS A 585 -9.09 -39.06 -54.24
C LYS A 585 -9.03 -39.04 -52.71
N GLN A 586 -9.17 -40.20 -52.06
CA GLN A 586 -9.11 -40.32 -50.61
C GLN A 586 -7.75 -39.90 -50.05
N ASN A 587 -6.64 -40.32 -50.66
CA ASN A 587 -5.30 -39.87 -50.23
C ASN A 587 -5.15 -38.34 -50.33
N TRP A 588 -5.75 -37.69 -51.33
CA TRP A 588 -5.75 -36.22 -51.44
C TRP A 588 -6.72 -35.55 -50.47
N ASP A 589 -7.86 -36.18 -50.15
CA ASP A 589 -8.79 -35.70 -49.11
C ASP A 589 -8.11 -35.74 -47.73
N GLU A 590 -7.43 -36.84 -47.40
CA GLU A 590 -6.64 -37.01 -46.17
C GLU A 590 -5.45 -36.02 -46.13
N SER A 591 -4.74 -35.83 -47.24
CA SER A 591 -3.63 -34.86 -47.34
C SER A 591 -4.11 -33.41 -47.21
N GLN A 592 -5.24 -33.05 -47.84
CA GLN A 592 -5.84 -31.71 -47.71
C GLN A 592 -6.27 -31.45 -46.27
N GLU A 593 -6.89 -32.42 -45.60
CA GLU A 593 -7.38 -32.24 -44.23
C GLU A 593 -6.22 -32.19 -43.22
N ALA A 594 -5.16 -32.99 -43.40
CA ALA A 594 -3.94 -32.89 -42.63
C ALA A 594 -3.25 -31.51 -42.78
N LEU A 595 -3.21 -30.98 -44.00
CA LEU A 595 -2.63 -29.67 -44.30
C LEU A 595 -3.47 -28.52 -43.72
N LYS A 596 -4.80 -28.57 -43.84
CA LYS A 596 -5.71 -27.62 -43.17
C LYS A 596 -5.55 -27.65 -41.66
N LYS A 597 -5.37 -28.84 -41.09
CA LYS A 597 -5.12 -29.02 -39.65
C LYS A 597 -3.78 -28.40 -39.24
N GLU A 598 -2.72 -28.58 -40.03
CA GLU A 598 -1.44 -27.89 -39.82
C GLU A 598 -1.60 -26.36 -39.90
N ILE A 599 -2.29 -25.85 -40.92
CA ILE A 599 -2.58 -24.43 -41.09
C ILE A 599 -3.36 -23.87 -39.89
N ALA A 600 -4.40 -24.56 -39.40
CA ALA A 600 -5.25 -24.09 -38.33
C ALA A 600 -4.64 -24.27 -36.92
N GLU A 601 -4.25 -25.51 -36.56
CA GLU A 601 -3.82 -25.86 -35.21
C GLU A 601 -2.37 -25.47 -34.89
N ASN A 602 -1.49 -25.32 -35.89
CA ASN A 602 -0.08 -24.95 -35.70
C ASN A 602 0.21 -23.50 -36.15
N ILE A 603 -0.13 -23.11 -37.39
CA ILE A 603 0.30 -21.82 -37.94
C ILE A 603 -0.61 -20.66 -37.51
N GLN A 604 -1.92 -20.76 -37.77
CA GLN A 604 -2.89 -19.72 -37.41
C GLN A 604 -3.04 -19.58 -35.89
N SER A 605 -2.98 -20.68 -35.14
CA SER A 605 -2.98 -20.65 -33.67
C SER A 605 -1.80 -19.83 -33.13
N LYS A 606 -0.57 -20.08 -33.62
CA LYS A 606 0.63 -19.32 -33.23
C LYS A 606 0.57 -17.86 -33.66
N LEU A 607 0.11 -17.55 -34.88
CA LEU A 607 -0.10 -16.17 -35.31
C LEU A 607 -1.09 -15.45 -34.41
N SER A 608 -2.20 -16.10 -34.01
CA SER A 608 -3.16 -15.51 -33.08
C SER A 608 -2.58 -15.31 -31.67
N ALA A 609 -1.71 -16.21 -31.20
CA ALA A 609 -1.02 -16.10 -29.93
C ALA A 609 0.02 -14.96 -29.94
N ILE A 610 0.84 -14.86 -30.98
CA ILE A 610 1.80 -13.78 -31.22
C ILE A 610 1.07 -12.44 -31.29
N GLN A 611 -0.05 -12.34 -32.02
CA GLN A 611 -0.83 -11.11 -32.11
C GLN A 611 -1.50 -10.75 -30.77
N HIS A 612 -1.96 -11.73 -29.99
CA HIS A 612 -2.46 -11.49 -28.64
C HIS A 612 -1.36 -10.97 -27.70
N GLU A 613 -0.16 -11.54 -27.76
CA GLU A 613 1.00 -11.11 -26.97
C GLU A 613 1.51 -9.72 -27.40
N LYS A 614 1.58 -9.43 -28.70
CA LYS A 614 1.88 -8.09 -29.22
C LYS A 614 0.85 -7.04 -28.76
N ASN A 615 -0.44 -7.39 -28.72
CA ASN A 615 -1.47 -6.50 -28.21
C ASN A 615 -1.37 -6.30 -26.68
N LYS A 616 -1.03 -7.35 -25.92
CA LYS A 616 -0.74 -7.24 -24.48
C LYS A 616 0.46 -6.33 -24.22
N LEU A 617 1.58 -6.55 -24.91
CA LEU A 617 2.79 -5.76 -24.76
C LEU A 617 2.59 -4.29 -25.18
N LYS A 618 1.84 -4.02 -26.24
CA LYS A 618 1.44 -2.64 -26.61
C LYS A 618 0.61 -1.95 -25.52
N HIS A 619 -0.24 -2.68 -24.80
CA HIS A 619 -1.01 -2.14 -23.68
C HIS A 619 -0.13 -1.89 -22.45
N GLU A 620 0.80 -2.81 -22.13
CA GLU A 620 1.80 -2.63 -21.06
C GLU A 620 2.74 -1.46 -21.35
N ARG A 621 3.20 -1.30 -22.60
CA ARG A 621 3.94 -0.14 -23.11
C ARG A 621 3.18 1.17 -22.88
N SER A 622 1.92 1.23 -23.35
CA SER A 622 1.08 2.43 -23.21
C SER A 622 0.75 2.77 -21.74
N LYS A 623 0.72 1.76 -20.86
CA LYS A 623 0.63 1.97 -19.41
C LYS A 623 1.91 2.61 -18.87
N HIS A 624 3.08 2.11 -19.21
CA HIS A 624 4.35 2.70 -18.77
C HIS A 624 4.61 4.09 -19.36
N GLU A 625 4.18 4.38 -20.59
CA GLU A 625 4.21 5.73 -21.16
C GLU A 625 3.33 6.73 -20.37
N LYS A 626 2.18 6.29 -19.87
CA LYS A 626 1.31 7.08 -18.98
C LYS A 626 1.95 7.28 -17.60
N GLU A 627 2.51 6.21 -17.02
CA GLU A 627 3.21 6.27 -15.73
C GLU A 627 4.40 7.24 -15.79
N LEU A 628 5.24 7.14 -16.83
CA LEU A 628 6.36 8.04 -17.10
C LEU A 628 5.91 9.51 -17.22
N LYS A 629 4.80 9.77 -17.90
CA LYS A 629 4.20 11.12 -17.98
C LYS A 629 3.77 11.62 -16.60
N THR A 630 3.04 10.82 -15.82
CA THR A 630 2.60 11.23 -14.47
C THR A 630 3.76 11.42 -13.49
N LEU A 631 4.85 10.66 -13.63
CA LEU A 631 6.07 10.85 -12.85
C LEU A 631 6.77 12.17 -13.21
N SER A 632 6.83 12.53 -14.50
CA SER A 632 7.38 13.82 -14.92
C SER A 632 6.53 15.01 -14.44
N GLU A 633 5.20 14.88 -14.48
CA GLU A 633 4.29 15.92 -13.96
C GLU A 633 4.41 16.08 -12.43
N ALA A 634 4.69 14.99 -11.70
CA ALA A 634 4.97 15.02 -10.26
C ALA A 634 6.37 15.59 -9.94
N GLU A 635 7.36 15.37 -10.80
CA GLU A 635 8.71 15.93 -10.68
C GLU A 635 8.70 17.44 -10.91
N ASP A 636 8.01 17.94 -11.93
CA ASP A 636 7.80 19.37 -12.20
C ASP A 636 7.11 20.07 -11.01
N ASP A 637 6.08 19.45 -10.44
CA ASP A 637 5.37 19.92 -9.24
C ASP A 637 6.27 19.89 -7.98
N ALA A 638 7.09 18.86 -7.80
CA ALA A 638 8.07 18.77 -6.71
C ALA A 638 9.17 19.85 -6.83
N HIS A 639 9.68 20.10 -8.04
CA HIS A 639 10.60 21.20 -8.32
C HIS A 639 9.96 22.56 -8.07
N SER A 640 8.72 22.77 -8.50
CA SER A 640 7.95 24.00 -8.24
C SER A 640 7.82 24.25 -6.73
N LYS A 641 7.38 23.24 -5.97
CA LYS A 641 7.27 23.30 -4.50
C LYS A 641 8.60 23.51 -3.79
N LEU A 642 9.70 22.93 -4.29
CA LEU A 642 11.04 23.17 -3.79
C LEU A 642 11.47 24.64 -3.99
N ASN A 643 11.20 25.19 -5.17
CA ASN A 643 11.51 26.59 -5.51
C ASN A 643 10.67 27.57 -4.69
N ASP A 644 9.35 27.36 -4.60
CA ASP A 644 8.43 28.16 -3.78
C ASP A 644 8.86 28.16 -2.30
N LEU A 645 9.15 26.99 -1.74
CA LEU A 645 9.59 26.88 -0.35
C LEU A 645 10.96 27.54 -0.13
N ALA A 646 11.89 27.39 -1.07
CA ALA A 646 13.19 28.07 -1.03
C ALA A 646 13.04 29.60 -1.09
N GLU A 647 12.14 30.14 -1.93
CA GLU A 647 11.86 31.58 -1.96
C GLU A 647 11.16 32.06 -0.68
N VAL A 648 10.13 31.36 -0.19
CA VAL A 648 9.44 31.72 1.07
C VAL A 648 10.43 31.75 2.22
N LYS A 649 11.36 30.77 2.32
CA LYS A 649 12.38 30.75 3.38
C LYS A 649 13.51 31.77 3.16
N ARG A 650 13.88 32.09 1.92
CA ARG A 650 14.75 33.23 1.60
C ARG A 650 14.12 34.56 2.04
N ASN A 651 12.82 34.73 1.81
CA ASN A 651 12.06 35.91 2.23
C ASN A 651 11.87 35.98 3.76
N GLU A 652 11.70 34.85 4.46
CA GLU A 652 11.75 34.78 5.93
C GLU A 652 13.14 35.15 6.48
N LEU A 653 14.23 34.67 5.87
CA LEU A 653 15.59 35.06 6.22
C LEU A 653 15.77 36.57 6.13
N VAL A 654 15.44 37.18 4.99
CA VAL A 654 15.56 38.64 4.79
C VAL A 654 14.69 39.43 5.76
N LYS A 655 13.44 39.01 6.00
CA LYS A 655 12.55 39.63 6.99
C LYS A 655 13.11 39.52 8.41
N SER A 656 13.68 38.38 8.79
CA SER A 656 14.24 38.17 10.14
C SER A 656 15.57 38.90 10.33
N ALA A 657 16.44 38.95 9.32
CA ALA A 657 17.69 39.72 9.35
C ALA A 657 17.40 41.23 9.47
N LYS A 658 16.40 41.75 8.71
CA LYS A 658 15.94 43.14 8.85
C LYS A 658 15.42 43.42 10.27
N LYS A 659 14.57 42.55 10.84
CA LYS A 659 14.09 42.70 12.23
C LYS A 659 15.24 42.75 13.24
N VAL A 660 16.17 41.79 13.17
CA VAL A 660 17.34 41.70 14.07
C VAL A 660 18.26 42.93 13.93
N ALA A 661 18.46 43.45 12.72
CA ALA A 661 19.19 44.70 12.51
C ALA A 661 18.46 45.90 13.16
N THR A 662 17.14 46.01 13.01
CA THR A 662 16.37 47.11 13.62
C THR A 662 16.32 47.06 15.15
N THR A 663 16.24 45.88 15.78
CA THR A 663 16.15 45.77 17.24
C THR A 663 17.49 45.98 17.96
N HIS A 664 18.62 45.94 17.25
CA HIS A 664 19.95 45.85 17.87
C HIS A 664 21.03 46.78 17.29
N GLY A 665 20.93 47.19 16.03
CA GLY A 665 21.94 48.05 15.38
C GLY A 665 21.67 49.55 15.54
N GLY A 666 20.41 49.98 15.40
CA GLY A 666 20.04 51.38 15.16
C GLY A 666 20.54 52.38 16.21
N GLU A 667 20.25 52.15 17.50
CA GLU A 667 20.57 53.12 18.56
C GLU A 667 22.06 53.22 18.91
N ARG A 668 22.87 52.20 18.57
CA ARG A 668 24.29 52.14 18.97
C ARG A 668 25.19 52.89 18.00
N GLY A 669 24.91 52.86 16.69
CA GLY A 669 25.71 53.54 15.66
C GLY A 669 25.77 55.06 15.90
N GLY A 670 24.62 55.72 15.92
CA GLY A 670 24.56 57.18 16.14
C GLY A 670 25.11 57.63 17.50
N LYS A 671 25.14 56.75 18.51
CA LYS A 671 25.77 57.05 19.80
C LYS A 671 27.29 56.96 19.78
N ILE A 672 27.86 56.07 18.96
CA ILE A 672 29.30 56.02 18.69
C ILE A 672 29.72 57.27 17.89
N GLU A 673 28.97 57.65 16.86
CA GLU A 673 29.23 58.86 16.06
C GLU A 673 29.18 60.15 16.91
N GLN A 674 28.20 60.26 17.83
CA GLN A 674 28.14 61.37 18.79
C GLN A 674 29.34 61.42 19.74
N LEU A 675 29.90 60.27 20.15
CA LEU A 675 31.10 60.21 20.97
C LEU A 675 32.35 60.60 20.19
N TYR A 676 32.50 60.20 18.91
CA TYR A 676 33.58 60.70 18.05
C TYR A 676 33.49 62.22 17.80
N ALA A 677 32.28 62.75 17.58
CA ALA A 677 32.09 64.20 17.43
C ALA A 677 32.45 64.96 18.73
N LEU A 678 32.12 64.41 19.90
CA LEU A 678 32.52 64.97 21.19
C LEU A 678 34.03 64.90 21.42
N ARG A 679 34.67 63.79 21.03
CA ARG A 679 36.13 63.59 21.06
C ARG A 679 36.85 64.66 20.23
N HIS A 680 36.48 64.81 18.96
CA HIS A 680 37.08 65.82 18.08
C HIS A 680 36.82 67.27 18.54
N LYS A 681 35.64 67.56 19.11
CA LYS A 681 35.40 68.87 19.73
C LYS A 681 36.38 69.13 20.89
N LYS A 682 36.64 68.12 21.74
CA LYS A 682 37.58 68.24 22.87
C LYS A 682 39.03 68.35 22.42
N GLU A 683 39.42 67.69 21.33
CA GLU A 683 40.73 67.89 20.68
C GLU A 683 40.88 69.32 20.16
N SER A 684 39.87 69.87 19.47
CA SER A 684 39.88 71.27 19.02
C SER A 684 40.00 72.25 20.19
N GLU A 685 39.23 72.06 21.26
CA GLU A 685 39.32 72.89 22.47
C GLU A 685 40.72 72.84 23.12
N ILE A 686 41.48 71.74 22.98
CA ILE A 686 42.87 71.66 23.43
C ILE A 686 43.78 72.48 22.51
N CYS A 687 43.66 72.33 21.19
CA CYS A 687 44.46 73.09 20.22
C CYS A 687 44.29 74.61 20.38
N ASP A 688 43.04 75.06 20.62
CA ASP A 688 42.73 76.48 20.87
C ASP A 688 43.39 76.99 22.16
N LEU A 689 43.38 76.20 23.23
CA LEU A 689 44.01 76.53 24.51
C LEU A 689 45.55 76.49 24.43
N GLU A 690 46.13 75.56 23.68
CA GLU A 690 47.57 75.49 23.43
C GLU A 690 48.04 76.70 22.59
N ALA A 691 47.24 77.15 21.62
CA ALA A 691 47.49 78.39 20.89
C ALA A 691 47.34 79.65 21.77
N GLU A 692 46.36 79.70 22.69
CA GLU A 692 46.23 80.78 23.67
C GLU A 692 47.47 80.86 24.60
N LEU A 693 47.98 79.70 25.04
CA LEU A 693 49.18 79.61 25.87
C LEU A 693 50.42 80.13 25.15
N ILE A 694 50.67 79.69 23.91
CA ILE A 694 51.79 80.18 23.09
C ILE A 694 51.72 81.72 22.91
N LYS A 695 50.52 82.26 22.70
CA LYS A 695 50.29 83.71 22.55
C LYS A 695 50.54 84.49 23.85
N LEU A 696 50.23 83.90 25.01
CA LEU A 696 50.55 84.45 26.32
C LEU A 696 52.05 84.43 26.62
N GLU A 697 52.75 83.36 26.27
CA GLU A 697 54.21 83.27 26.42
C GLU A 697 54.98 84.25 25.53
N GLY A 698 54.50 84.48 24.29
CA GLY A 698 54.99 85.56 23.43
C GLY A 698 54.83 86.93 24.09
N SER A 699 53.61 87.26 24.53
CA SER A 699 53.34 88.56 25.20
C SER A 699 54.12 88.75 26.51
N LEU A 700 54.47 87.67 27.22
CA LEU A 700 55.37 87.72 28.37
C LEU A 700 56.78 88.14 27.94
N ARG A 701 57.32 87.50 26.90
CA ARG A 701 58.69 87.72 26.41
C ARG A 701 58.89 89.15 25.89
N ASP A 702 57.89 89.71 25.22
CA ASP A 702 57.91 91.09 24.71
C ASP A 702 57.88 92.12 25.86
N LYS A 703 57.02 91.92 26.87
CA LYS A 703 56.92 92.82 28.03
C LYS A 703 58.14 92.73 28.95
N GLU A 704 58.68 91.53 29.13
CA GLU A 704 59.91 91.26 29.87
C GLU A 704 61.11 92.01 29.24
N THR A 705 61.33 91.84 27.93
CA THR A 705 62.44 92.50 27.23
C THR A 705 62.28 94.03 27.16
N SER A 706 61.06 94.54 27.02
CA SER A 706 60.79 95.99 27.10
C SER A 706 61.16 96.57 28.47
N ALA A 707 60.75 95.91 29.57
CA ALA A 707 61.10 96.33 30.93
C ALA A 707 62.61 96.24 31.21
N GLU A 708 63.32 95.23 30.65
CA GLU A 708 64.78 95.16 30.75
C GLU A 708 65.50 96.31 30.05
N LEU A 709 65.07 96.67 28.84
CA LEU A 709 65.62 97.80 28.10
C LEU A 709 65.40 99.13 28.84
N GLU A 710 64.28 99.29 29.53
CA GLU A 710 64.01 100.49 30.35
C GLU A 710 64.84 100.51 31.66
N ILE A 711 64.98 99.36 32.34
CA ILE A 711 65.90 99.19 33.48
C ILE A 711 67.35 99.57 33.10
N ILE A 712 67.81 99.15 31.92
CA ILE A 712 69.15 99.47 31.41
C ILE A 712 69.29 100.99 31.15
N LYS A 713 68.31 101.62 30.48
CA LYS A 713 68.30 103.07 30.23
C LYS A 713 68.31 103.89 31.53
N LEU A 714 67.51 103.49 32.52
CA LEU A 714 67.43 104.18 33.81
C LEU A 714 68.73 104.05 34.61
N LYS A 715 69.34 102.86 34.66
CA LYS A 715 70.66 102.68 35.29
C LYS A 715 71.74 103.56 34.67
N GLY A 716 71.82 103.64 33.33
CA GLY A 716 72.76 104.53 32.64
C GLY A 716 72.52 106.01 32.96
N ARG A 717 71.25 106.43 33.10
CA ARG A 717 70.91 107.82 33.47
C ARG A 717 71.29 108.16 34.91
N ILE A 718 71.06 107.25 35.86
CA ILE A 718 71.47 107.39 37.27
C ILE A 718 73.00 107.49 37.38
N GLN A 719 73.74 106.68 36.61
CA GLN A 719 75.20 106.73 36.58
C GLN A 719 75.73 108.08 36.09
N ASN A 720 75.14 108.65 35.03
CA ASN A 720 75.53 109.97 34.52
C ASN A 720 75.22 111.11 35.53
N LEU A 721 74.05 111.10 36.17
CA LEU A 721 73.67 112.11 37.16
C LEU A 721 74.59 112.09 38.40
N ASN A 722 75.02 110.91 38.85
CA ASN A 722 76.01 110.78 39.92
C ASN A 722 77.39 111.37 39.55
N VAL A 723 77.80 111.30 38.28
CA VAL A 723 79.03 111.94 37.80
C VAL A 723 78.91 113.47 37.84
N GLU A 724 77.81 114.04 37.35
CA GLU A 724 77.58 115.51 37.38
C GLU A 724 77.56 116.06 38.82
N LEU A 725 76.93 115.36 39.77
CA LEU A 725 76.93 115.75 41.18
C LEU A 725 78.33 115.72 41.79
N SER A 726 79.13 114.70 41.48
CA SER A 726 80.52 114.60 41.95
C SER A 726 81.37 115.80 41.51
N GLU A 727 81.08 116.40 40.34
CA GLU A 727 81.76 117.60 39.87
C GLU A 727 81.35 118.89 40.58
N ILE A 728 80.09 119.02 41.01
CA ILE A 728 79.60 120.22 41.69
C ILE A 728 80.11 120.27 43.13
N GLU A 729 80.10 119.15 43.86
CA GLU A 729 80.62 119.11 45.24
C GLU A 729 82.13 119.44 45.30
N LYS A 730 82.91 119.02 44.28
CA LYS A 730 84.33 119.38 44.14
C LYS A 730 84.56 120.89 43.90
N LYS A 731 83.55 121.60 43.38
CA LYS A 731 83.59 123.06 43.17
C LYS A 731 83.21 123.82 44.45
N ASN A 732 82.18 123.36 45.17
CA ASN A 732 81.75 123.96 46.45
C ASN A 732 82.82 123.82 47.55
N LYS A 733 83.46 122.65 47.69
CA LYS A 733 84.53 122.38 48.69
C LYS A 733 85.83 123.20 48.52
N LYS A 734 85.92 124.09 47.52
CA LYS A 734 86.99 125.10 47.41
C LYS A 734 86.63 126.46 48.02
N ALA A 735 85.35 126.80 48.16
CA ALA A 735 84.92 128.08 48.74
C ALA A 735 84.95 128.07 50.29
N GLU A 736 84.52 126.96 50.89
CA GLU A 736 84.36 126.80 52.34
C GLU A 736 85.68 126.86 53.13
N LYS A 737 86.83 126.69 52.45
CA LYS A 737 88.17 126.70 53.07
C LYS A 737 88.65 128.05 53.64
N LEU A 738 87.86 129.12 53.52
CA LEU A 738 88.27 130.46 53.97
C LEU A 738 87.64 130.90 55.31
N GLU A 739 86.57 130.26 55.79
CA GLU A 739 85.68 130.87 56.80
C GLU A 739 85.80 130.30 58.22
N LYS A 740 86.42 129.13 58.43
CA LYS A 740 86.52 128.49 59.76
C LYS A 740 87.94 128.14 60.18
N THR A 741 88.67 129.19 60.57
CA THR A 741 90.04 129.12 61.15
C THR A 741 90.02 129.36 62.67
N ILE A 742 88.94 128.97 63.36
CA ILE A 742 88.74 129.18 64.81
C ILE A 742 88.26 127.87 65.46
N SER A 743 88.89 127.52 66.60
CA SER A 743 88.61 126.39 67.52
C SER A 743 88.93 124.96 67.01
N LYS A 744 89.84 124.30 67.73
CA LYS A 744 90.20 122.86 67.70
C LYS A 744 90.16 122.31 69.14
N ILE A 745 90.19 120.97 69.33
CA ILE A 745 91.09 120.21 70.25
C ILE A 745 90.65 118.71 70.36
N ASP A 746 91.59 117.78 70.06
CA ASP A 746 91.89 116.42 70.61
C ASP A 746 90.83 115.27 70.70
N ILE A 747 91.13 113.94 70.59
CA ILE A 747 92.36 113.12 70.29
C ILE A 747 92.01 111.63 69.89
N SER A 748 92.94 110.86 69.25
CA SER A 748 92.99 109.36 68.97
C SER A 748 91.93 108.71 68.03
N GLN A 749 92.15 107.73 67.10
CA GLN A 749 92.98 106.48 66.92
C GLN A 749 92.31 105.16 67.41
N SER A 750 92.46 103.92 66.87
CA SER A 750 93.13 103.27 65.69
C SER A 750 92.92 101.72 65.70
N ASP A 751 93.14 100.80 64.72
CA ASP A 751 93.16 100.76 63.22
C ASP A 751 93.39 99.29 62.65
N PHE A 752 92.82 98.94 61.47
CA PHE A 752 93.27 97.97 60.40
C PHE A 752 93.27 96.39 60.48
N ALA A 753 93.26 95.76 59.26
CA ALA A 753 93.62 94.36 58.82
C ALA A 753 92.67 93.15 59.15
N SER A 754 92.71 91.93 58.54
CA SER A 754 93.64 91.20 57.62
C SER A 754 93.04 89.94 56.88
N ASP A 755 93.55 89.54 55.69
CA ASP A 755 94.02 88.18 55.20
C ASP A 755 93.14 86.87 55.23
N LEU A 756 93.44 85.68 54.60
CA LEU A 756 94.10 85.19 53.34
C LEU A 756 93.90 83.62 53.17
N GLU A 757 94.41 82.98 52.08
CA GLU A 757 94.76 81.52 51.84
C GLU A 757 93.73 80.51 51.19
N ILE A 758 93.99 79.82 50.04
CA ILE A 758 94.57 78.43 49.73
C ILE A 758 93.52 77.26 49.80
N SER A 759 93.39 76.17 48.98
CA SER A 759 94.05 75.45 47.82
C SER A 759 92.95 74.74 46.91
N SER A 760 93.04 73.66 46.08
CA SER A 760 94.04 72.60 45.68
C SER A 760 93.84 72.00 44.23
N GLU A 761 93.89 70.66 43.97
CA GLU A 761 94.39 70.05 42.71
C GLU A 761 93.80 68.69 42.15
N VAL A 762 93.89 68.52 40.80
CA VAL A 762 94.28 67.32 39.95
C VAL A 762 93.43 66.01 39.75
N ASN A 763 92.93 65.84 38.50
CA ASN A 763 92.80 64.64 37.60
C ASN A 763 92.19 63.25 38.09
N PRO A 764 92.43 62.05 37.46
CA PRO A 764 91.37 61.34 36.68
C PRO A 764 91.20 59.79 36.95
N ALA A 765 90.20 59.10 36.36
CA ALA A 765 90.26 57.65 35.95
C ALA A 765 88.92 57.02 35.42
N ARG A 766 88.98 55.77 34.92
CA ARG A 766 87.88 54.90 34.40
C ARG A 766 87.50 53.73 35.34
N LYS A 767 86.26 53.22 35.23
CA LYS A 767 85.82 51.78 35.35
C LYS A 767 84.54 51.60 34.52
N SER A 768 84.17 50.57 33.73
CA SER A 768 84.71 49.27 33.23
C SER A 768 84.67 48.01 34.11
N VAL A 769 84.42 46.84 33.44
CA VAL A 769 84.34 45.43 33.92
C VAL A 769 82.97 45.06 34.54
N ASN A 770 82.30 43.91 34.28
CA ASN A 770 82.54 42.72 33.43
C ASN A 770 81.72 42.75 32.11
N ALA A 771 81.96 42.01 31.00
CA ALA A 771 82.82 40.87 30.62
C ALA A 771 82.22 39.43 30.72
N LYS A 772 82.34 38.68 29.60
CA LYS A 772 82.08 37.22 29.38
C LYS A 772 80.62 36.72 29.44
N GLN A 773 80.22 35.62 28.79
CA GLN A 773 80.68 34.92 27.55
C GLN A 773 79.42 34.19 26.99
N ILE A 774 79.15 34.20 25.68
CA ILE A 774 79.40 33.07 24.75
C ILE A 774 79.15 31.69 25.36
N GLU A 775 78.06 31.04 24.97
CA GLU A 775 78.05 29.62 24.61
C GLU A 775 76.85 29.27 23.70
N SER A 776 77.13 29.15 22.40
CA SER A 776 76.49 28.19 21.50
C SER A 776 77.48 27.03 21.33
N PRO A 777 77.06 25.79 21.00
CA PRO A 777 76.93 25.46 19.57
C PRO A 777 75.89 24.36 19.22
N ASP A 778 75.66 24.18 17.91
CA ASP A 778 75.43 22.91 17.17
C ASP A 778 74.37 21.88 17.61
N SER A 779 73.83 21.00 16.75
CA SER A 779 73.70 20.92 15.27
C SER A 779 72.68 19.78 14.96
N GLY A 780 72.09 19.58 13.78
CA GLY A 780 72.13 20.29 12.48
C GLY A 780 71.81 19.30 11.32
N LYS A 781 71.64 19.82 10.08
CA LYS A 781 71.38 19.06 8.80
C LYS A 781 69.98 18.40 8.73
N GLY A 782 69.22 18.38 7.62
CA GLY A 782 69.33 18.88 6.24
C GLY A 782 67.97 18.72 5.51
N ILE A 783 67.77 18.86 4.19
CA ILE A 783 68.64 19.29 3.08
C ILE A 783 67.79 19.68 1.82
N VAL A 784 68.35 20.54 0.96
CA VAL A 784 68.19 20.81 -0.51
C VAL A 784 67.22 19.87 -1.31
N GLN A 785 66.35 20.31 -2.25
CA GLN A 785 66.64 21.02 -3.54
C GLN A 785 65.41 21.69 -4.24
N GLU A 786 65.64 22.50 -5.29
CA GLU A 786 64.67 23.23 -6.17
C GLU A 786 64.34 22.44 -7.48
N PRO A 787 63.74 22.99 -8.58
CA PRO A 787 62.75 24.08 -8.83
C PRO A 787 61.46 23.51 -9.55
N THR A 788 60.46 24.22 -10.12
CA THR A 788 60.45 25.12 -11.31
C THR A 788 59.00 25.64 -11.64
N SER A 789 58.87 26.79 -12.33
CA SER A 789 57.62 27.39 -12.91
C SER A 789 57.22 26.76 -14.29
N PRO A 790 56.23 27.23 -15.11
CA PRO A 790 55.35 28.44 -15.15
C PRO A 790 53.82 28.12 -15.02
N ASN A 791 52.81 29.01 -14.89
CA ASN A 791 52.46 30.41 -15.28
C ASN A 791 51.61 30.55 -16.58
N LYS A 792 50.60 31.46 -16.56
CA LYS A 792 49.70 31.98 -17.63
C LYS A 792 48.50 31.13 -18.10
N ASN A 793 47.42 31.67 -18.72
CA ASN A 793 46.64 32.95 -18.58
C ASN A 793 45.44 32.92 -19.58
N ILE A 794 44.52 33.93 -19.56
CA ILE A 794 43.65 34.41 -20.70
C ILE A 794 42.54 33.43 -21.17
N THR A 795 41.22 33.63 -20.93
CA THR A 795 40.19 34.61 -21.38
C THR A 795 39.49 34.34 -22.73
N GLU A 796 38.14 34.50 -22.74
CA GLU A 796 37.26 35.10 -23.80
C GLU A 796 37.22 34.45 -25.21
N GLU A 797 36.20 34.53 -26.09
CA GLU A 797 34.84 35.15 -26.19
C GLU A 797 34.03 34.26 -27.21
N VAL A 798 32.70 34.01 -27.15
CA VAL A 798 31.52 34.81 -27.59
C VAL A 798 31.30 34.92 -29.14
N LYS A 799 30.03 34.95 -29.60
CA LYS A 799 29.49 35.20 -30.99
C LYS A 799 29.60 34.07 -32.03
N ASP A 800 28.81 33.97 -33.11
CA ASP A 800 27.48 34.50 -33.56
C ASP A 800 26.88 33.37 -34.49
N HIS A 801 25.63 33.25 -34.97
CA HIS A 801 24.58 34.12 -35.55
C HIS A 801 23.16 33.49 -35.22
N GLU A 802 21.93 33.94 -35.56
CA GLU A 802 21.30 34.67 -36.71
C GLU A 802 21.14 33.76 -37.98
N GLU A 803 20.06 33.77 -38.80
CA GLU A 803 18.86 34.64 -38.94
C GLU A 803 17.68 33.93 -39.72
N GLU A 804 16.43 34.41 -39.57
CA GLU A 804 15.26 34.48 -40.53
C GLU A 804 14.81 33.29 -41.46
N THR A 805 13.62 33.22 -42.13
CA THR A 805 12.33 33.97 -42.19
C THR A 805 11.13 33.06 -42.62
N GLN A 806 9.89 33.57 -42.49
CA GLN A 806 8.62 33.43 -43.29
C GLN A 806 8.36 32.20 -44.23
N ASP A 807 7.13 31.77 -44.58
CA ASP A 807 5.83 32.48 -44.72
C ASP A 807 4.59 31.53 -44.64
N LYS A 808 3.36 32.06 -44.81
CA LYS A 808 2.06 31.33 -44.86
C LYS A 808 1.60 30.98 -46.28
N PRO A 809 0.73 29.97 -46.43
CA PRO A 809 -0.64 30.26 -46.91
C PRO A 809 -1.75 29.56 -46.11
N GLN A 810 -3.01 29.66 -46.55
CA GLN A 810 -4.23 29.40 -45.75
C GLN A 810 -5.16 28.30 -46.30
N LEU A 811 -6.04 27.79 -45.40
CA LEU A 811 -7.42 27.31 -45.64
C LEU A 811 -7.67 26.10 -46.57
N ARG A 812 -8.14 24.98 -45.98
CA ARG A 812 -9.59 24.61 -45.96
C ARG A 812 -9.96 23.46 -45.02
N ALA A 813 -11.24 23.48 -44.62
CA ALA A 813 -11.91 22.79 -43.53
C ALA A 813 -12.14 21.26 -43.64
N LEU A 814 -12.68 20.71 -42.52
CA LEU A 814 -13.19 19.34 -42.28
C LEU A 814 -12.09 18.28 -42.02
N GLN A 815 -12.22 17.35 -41.06
CA GLN A 815 -13.39 16.95 -40.22
C GLN A 815 -13.10 17.01 -38.70
N LYS A 816 -14.12 16.73 -37.87
CA LYS A 816 -13.97 16.46 -36.42
C LYS A 816 -13.06 15.24 -36.19
N ASN A 817 -12.32 15.23 -35.08
CA ASN A 817 -12.57 14.30 -33.97
C ASN A 817 -11.75 14.70 -32.73
N LEU A 818 -12.38 14.73 -31.56
CA LEU A 818 -11.66 14.72 -30.29
C LEU A 818 -11.25 13.28 -30.01
N GLN A 819 -9.97 13.03 -29.70
CA GLN A 819 -9.56 11.84 -28.98
C GLN A 819 -9.32 12.23 -27.51
N SER A 820 -10.41 12.31 -26.75
CA SER A 820 -10.36 12.35 -25.29
C SER A 820 -9.90 11.00 -24.77
N GLY A 821 -8.58 10.83 -24.63
CA GLY A 821 -7.97 9.61 -24.11
C GLY A 821 -8.25 9.42 -22.62
N ILE A 822 -9.41 8.83 -22.28
CA ILE A 822 -9.79 8.49 -20.91
C ILE A 822 -8.76 7.50 -20.33
N THR A 823 -8.11 7.88 -19.23
CA THR A 823 -7.47 6.94 -18.31
C THR A 823 -8.53 6.24 -17.47
N GLU A 824 -8.47 4.91 -17.34
CA GLU A 824 -9.27 4.17 -16.36
C GLU A 824 -8.68 4.34 -14.96
N GLU A 825 -8.70 5.58 -14.47
CA GLU A 825 -8.54 5.89 -13.05
C GLU A 825 -9.90 5.66 -12.37
N ASP A 826 -10.11 4.45 -11.83
CA ASP A 826 -11.22 4.15 -10.91
C ASP A 826 -11.10 5.14 -9.73
N TYR A 827 -11.92 6.20 -9.74
CA TYR A 827 -11.97 7.23 -8.69
C TYR A 827 -12.10 6.58 -7.31
N PHE A 828 -11.10 6.76 -6.45
CA PHE A 828 -11.21 6.36 -5.05
C PHE A 828 -12.33 7.15 -4.38
N SER A 829 -13.24 6.44 -3.71
CA SER A 829 -14.29 7.02 -2.87
C SER A 829 -13.64 7.67 -1.64
N ASP A 830 -13.58 9.00 -1.61
CA ASP A 830 -12.92 9.80 -0.57
C ASP A 830 -13.57 9.69 0.84
N VAL A 831 -14.63 8.88 0.95
CA VAL A 831 -15.51 8.75 2.13
C VAL A 831 -14.90 7.84 3.22
N SER A 832 -13.83 7.09 2.95
CA SER A 832 -13.22 6.15 3.91
C SER A 832 -11.99 6.71 4.66
N SER A 833 -11.60 7.97 4.45
CA SER A 833 -10.27 8.49 4.81
C SER A 833 -10.08 8.88 6.30
N GLU A 834 -11.14 8.96 7.11
CA GLU A 834 -11.10 9.59 8.44
C GLU A 834 -10.54 8.75 9.61
N ILE A 835 -10.17 7.47 9.41
CA ILE A 835 -9.67 6.60 10.49
C ILE A 835 -8.20 6.22 10.26
N PRO A 836 -7.25 6.77 11.05
CA PRO A 836 -5.85 6.37 11.01
C PRO A 836 -5.68 4.88 11.36
N CYS A 837 -5.45 4.05 10.36
CA CYS A 837 -5.09 2.65 10.57
C CYS A 837 -3.63 2.56 11.04
N PRO A 838 -3.28 1.71 12.03
CA PRO A 838 -1.89 1.47 12.39
C PRO A 838 -1.10 0.99 11.18
N THR A 839 0.14 1.49 11.01
CA THR A 839 1.04 1.11 9.91
C THR A 839 1.14 -0.41 9.82
N GLU A 840 0.72 -0.99 8.70
CA GLU A 840 0.65 -2.44 8.59
C GLU A 840 2.04 -3.05 8.40
N PRO A 841 2.32 -4.19 9.06
CA PRO A 841 3.59 -4.86 8.90
C PRO A 841 3.71 -5.42 7.48
N LYS A 842 4.89 -5.30 6.88
CA LYS A 842 5.14 -5.83 5.54
C LYS A 842 5.46 -7.32 5.63
N TYR A 843 5.18 -8.06 4.56
CA TYR A 843 5.45 -9.49 4.50
C TYR A 843 6.44 -9.82 3.39
N LYS A 844 7.35 -10.75 3.66
CA LYS A 844 8.33 -11.26 2.70
C LYS A 844 8.32 -12.79 2.73
N TYR A 845 8.39 -13.38 1.54
CA TYR A 845 8.59 -14.80 1.36
C TYR A 845 10.08 -15.13 1.40
N ASP A 846 10.47 -16.06 2.27
CA ASP A 846 11.85 -16.50 2.45
C ASP A 846 11.99 -17.95 1.95
N ASP A 847 12.41 -18.09 0.69
CA ASP A 847 12.53 -19.34 -0.03
C ASP A 847 13.59 -19.24 -1.15
N PRO A 848 14.78 -19.85 -0.99
CA PRO A 848 15.82 -19.81 -2.01
C PRO A 848 15.47 -20.65 -3.26
N GLU A 849 14.45 -21.54 -3.18
CA GLU A 849 14.03 -22.36 -4.33
C GLU A 849 12.91 -21.71 -5.17
N GLY A 850 12.27 -20.66 -4.67
CA GLY A 850 11.19 -19.93 -5.35
C GLY A 850 9.91 -20.71 -5.69
N LYS A 851 9.85 -22.02 -5.45
CA LYS A 851 8.79 -22.93 -5.94
C LYS A 851 7.37 -22.51 -5.60
N ASN A 852 7.14 -21.94 -4.41
CA ASN A 852 5.81 -21.46 -4.00
C ASN A 852 5.66 -19.93 -4.10
N LYS A 853 6.59 -19.20 -4.73
CA LYS A 853 6.51 -17.74 -4.82
C LYS A 853 5.20 -17.29 -5.48
N ALA A 854 4.82 -17.88 -6.61
CA ALA A 854 3.55 -17.59 -7.27
C ALA A 854 2.30 -17.96 -6.44
N PHE A 855 2.40 -18.85 -5.45
CA PHE A 855 1.33 -19.10 -4.49
C PHE A 855 1.30 -18.01 -3.40
N PHE A 856 2.46 -17.63 -2.85
CA PHE A 856 2.58 -16.51 -1.92
C PHE A 856 2.09 -15.19 -2.53
N ASP A 857 2.61 -14.81 -3.71
CA ASP A 857 2.22 -13.60 -4.44
C ASP A 857 0.70 -13.58 -4.69
N GLY A 858 0.11 -14.75 -5.02
CA GLY A 858 -1.32 -14.91 -5.20
C GLY A 858 -2.16 -14.71 -3.94
N ILE A 859 -1.66 -15.09 -2.75
CA ILE A 859 -2.37 -14.89 -1.47
C ILE A 859 -1.97 -13.62 -0.71
N MET A 860 -0.98 -12.87 -1.18
CA MET A 860 -0.51 -11.63 -0.55
C MET A 860 -1.66 -10.64 -0.22
N PRO A 861 -2.62 -10.36 -1.13
CA PRO A 861 -3.74 -9.45 -0.82
C PRO A 861 -4.60 -9.94 0.36
N LEU A 862 -4.63 -11.25 0.60
CA LEU A 862 -5.32 -11.82 1.77
C LEU A 862 -4.51 -11.63 3.05
N ILE A 863 -3.17 -11.78 2.99
CA ILE A 863 -2.26 -11.64 4.13
C ILE A 863 -2.16 -10.18 4.57
N GLU A 864 -2.12 -9.24 3.64
CA GLU A 864 -2.22 -7.80 3.90
C GLU A 864 -3.63 -7.46 4.40
N GLY A 865 -4.65 -7.98 3.72
CA GLY A 865 -6.04 -7.94 4.14
C GLY A 865 -6.80 -6.71 3.62
N THR A 866 -8.02 -6.93 3.16
CA THR A 866 -8.76 -5.96 2.34
C THR A 866 -10.08 -5.56 2.99
N ILE A 867 -10.59 -4.37 2.65
CA ILE A 867 -11.90 -3.89 3.07
C ILE A 867 -12.95 -4.43 2.10
N ILE A 868 -13.93 -5.18 2.61
CA ILE A 868 -14.97 -5.87 1.85
C ILE A 868 -16.28 -5.83 2.64
N TYR A 869 -17.40 -5.63 1.96
CA TYR A 869 -18.73 -5.70 2.55
C TYR A 869 -19.13 -7.16 2.81
N LYS A 870 -19.61 -7.47 4.01
CA LYS A 870 -20.11 -8.81 4.39
C LYS A 870 -21.60 -8.76 4.71
N LEU A 871 -22.41 -9.68 4.19
CA LEU A 871 -23.83 -9.78 4.54
C LEU A 871 -24.02 -10.24 5.98
N PHE A 872 -24.86 -9.53 6.74
CA PHE A 872 -25.31 -9.95 8.06
C PHE A 872 -26.76 -10.47 7.97
N LYS A 873 -27.04 -11.62 8.58
CA LYS A 873 -28.35 -12.28 8.47
C LYS A 873 -29.43 -11.55 9.28
N GLY A 874 -30.07 -10.56 8.67
CA GLY A 874 -31.29 -9.91 9.14
C GLY A 874 -32.58 -10.54 8.58
N LYS A 875 -33.73 -10.26 9.21
CA LYS A 875 -35.05 -10.49 8.60
C LYS A 875 -35.39 -9.30 7.69
N ASN A 876 -36.07 -9.56 6.58
CA ASN A 876 -36.63 -8.57 5.64
C ASN A 876 -35.60 -7.63 4.96
N LEU A 877 -34.39 -8.11 4.68
CA LEU A 877 -33.40 -7.38 3.89
C LEU A 877 -33.73 -7.41 2.39
N ARG A 878 -33.43 -6.31 1.68
CA ARG A 878 -33.58 -6.20 0.22
C ARG A 878 -32.38 -6.85 -0.49
N THR A 879 -32.61 -7.47 -1.64
CA THR A 879 -31.52 -7.97 -2.51
C THR A 879 -30.71 -6.79 -3.04
N PHE A 880 -29.38 -6.80 -2.80
CA PHE A 880 -28.46 -5.82 -3.36
C PHE A 880 -28.33 -5.98 -4.88
N ASP A 881 -28.37 -4.87 -5.60
CA ASP A 881 -28.13 -4.81 -7.04
C ASP A 881 -26.98 -3.85 -7.34
N PRO A 882 -25.83 -4.33 -7.86
CA PRO A 882 -24.68 -3.49 -8.17
C PRO A 882 -24.93 -2.43 -9.25
N LEU A 883 -25.97 -2.58 -10.08
CA LEU A 883 -26.35 -1.58 -11.10
C LEU A 883 -27.23 -0.44 -10.54
N GLU A 884 -27.77 -0.61 -9.33
CA GLU A 884 -28.52 0.41 -8.59
C GLU A 884 -27.83 0.82 -7.28
N SER A 885 -26.49 0.71 -7.20
CA SER A 885 -25.68 1.10 -6.03
C SER A 885 -25.84 2.56 -5.59
N ARG A 886 -26.20 3.48 -6.51
CA ARG A 886 -26.57 4.89 -6.22
C ARG A 886 -27.97 5.04 -5.61
N VAL A 887 -28.78 3.98 -5.59
CA VAL A 887 -30.18 3.96 -5.12
C VAL A 887 -30.29 3.18 -3.81
N TYR A 888 -29.56 2.07 -3.71
CA TYR A 888 -29.44 1.24 -2.52
C TYR A 888 -27.98 0.86 -2.32
N THR A 889 -27.36 1.34 -1.24
CA THR A 889 -25.98 0.96 -0.91
C THR A 889 -25.94 -0.46 -0.33
N PRO A 890 -24.77 -1.13 -0.26
CA PRO A 890 -24.69 -2.45 0.36
C PRO A 890 -25.20 -2.47 1.80
N GLU A 891 -25.01 -1.39 2.57
CA GLU A 891 -25.47 -1.26 3.96
C GLU A 891 -27.00 -1.30 4.09
N GLU A 892 -27.73 -0.65 3.18
CA GLU A 892 -29.20 -0.70 3.15
C GLU A 892 -29.74 -2.10 2.81
N CYS A 893 -28.93 -2.90 2.13
CA CYS A 893 -29.17 -4.33 1.89
C CYS A 893 -28.66 -5.24 3.04
N GLY A 894 -28.22 -4.67 4.16
CA GLY A 894 -27.78 -5.39 5.36
C GLY A 894 -26.37 -5.97 5.29
N TYR A 895 -25.55 -5.51 4.35
CA TYR A 895 -24.11 -5.74 4.41
C TYR A 895 -23.48 -4.77 5.42
N GLY A 896 -22.28 -5.12 5.91
CA GLY A 896 -21.47 -4.23 6.73
C GLY A 896 -20.02 -4.28 6.29
N ILE A 897 -19.40 -3.11 6.17
CA ILE A 897 -17.97 -2.97 5.85
C ILE A 897 -17.14 -3.73 6.91
N ARG A 898 -16.21 -4.58 6.46
CA ARG A 898 -15.30 -5.33 7.32
C ARG A 898 -13.91 -5.42 6.70
N LYS A 899 -12.87 -5.38 7.55
CA LYS A 899 -11.51 -5.72 7.14
C LYS A 899 -11.32 -7.24 7.27
N MET A 900 -10.93 -7.89 6.19
CA MET A 900 -10.73 -9.33 6.11
C MET A 900 -9.27 -9.63 5.87
N LYS A 901 -8.64 -10.39 6.77
CA LYS A 901 -7.19 -10.66 6.76
C LYS A 901 -6.92 -12.12 7.07
N LEU A 902 -6.22 -12.81 6.17
CA LEU A 902 -5.72 -14.16 6.38
C LEU A 902 -4.72 -14.13 7.54
N ASN A 903 -4.93 -14.95 8.57
CA ASN A 903 -4.03 -14.97 9.72
C ASN A 903 -2.66 -15.55 9.29
N ARG A 904 -1.58 -15.21 10.01
CA ARG A 904 -0.21 -15.62 9.66
C ARG A 904 -0.01 -17.15 9.58
N GLN A 905 -0.85 -17.93 10.24
CA GLN A 905 -0.83 -19.41 10.20
C GLN A 905 -1.58 -19.98 8.98
N LEU A 906 -2.20 -19.12 8.16
CA LEU A 906 -2.97 -19.40 6.94
C LEU A 906 -4.23 -20.28 7.12
N GLY A 907 -4.50 -20.78 8.33
CA GLY A 907 -5.63 -21.65 8.64
C GLY A 907 -7.00 -20.95 8.76
N LYS A 908 -7.03 -19.62 8.86
CA LYS A 908 -8.30 -18.85 8.89
C LYS A 908 -8.17 -17.43 8.31
N ILE A 909 -9.23 -16.97 7.66
CA ILE A 909 -9.47 -15.56 7.33
C ILE A 909 -10.20 -14.93 8.52
N GLU A 910 -9.58 -13.95 9.15
CA GLU A 910 -10.15 -13.18 10.25
C GLU A 910 -10.95 -11.99 9.71
N ILE A 911 -12.14 -11.78 10.27
CA ILE A 911 -13.06 -10.71 9.88
C ILE A 911 -13.17 -9.76 11.07
N ARG A 912 -12.75 -8.50 10.87
CA ARG A 912 -12.70 -7.46 11.90
C ARG A 912 -13.56 -6.26 11.48
N GLN A 913 -14.23 -5.63 12.44
CA GLN A 913 -14.85 -4.33 12.21
C GLN A 913 -13.75 -3.26 12.07
N ILE A 914 -13.89 -2.33 11.13
CA ILE A 914 -12.96 -1.20 10.99
C ILE A 914 -12.91 -0.42 12.31
N GLY A 915 -11.71 0.05 12.69
CA GLY A 915 -11.47 0.73 13.97
C GLY A 915 -11.43 -0.18 15.21
N LYS A 916 -11.69 -1.50 15.09
CA LYS A 916 -11.62 -2.44 16.22
C LYS A 916 -10.50 -3.47 16.04
N ALA A 917 -9.67 -3.63 17.08
CA ALA A 917 -8.58 -4.60 17.07
C ALA A 917 -9.05 -6.07 17.11
N GLY A 918 -10.20 -6.33 17.73
CA GLY A 918 -10.75 -7.68 17.93
C GLY A 918 -11.30 -8.35 16.66
N VAL A 919 -11.23 -9.68 16.64
CA VAL A 919 -11.82 -10.52 15.59
C VAL A 919 -13.29 -10.79 15.93
N GLU A 920 -14.20 -10.40 15.03
CA GLU A 920 -15.65 -10.55 15.19
C GLU A 920 -16.13 -11.92 14.71
N SER A 921 -15.51 -12.44 13.66
CA SER A 921 -15.76 -13.79 13.13
C SER A 921 -14.55 -14.26 12.31
N SER A 922 -14.45 -15.55 12.01
CA SER A 922 -13.41 -16.07 11.11
C SER A 922 -13.91 -17.21 10.25
N ILE A 923 -13.44 -17.27 9.01
CA ILE A 923 -13.68 -18.37 8.08
C ILE A 923 -12.45 -19.28 8.10
N ILE A 924 -12.62 -20.55 8.44
CA ILE A 924 -11.53 -21.55 8.45
C ILE A 924 -11.21 -21.94 7.00
N THR A 925 -9.94 -21.84 6.61
CA THR A 925 -9.49 -22.03 5.22
C THR A 925 -9.85 -23.43 4.68
N ASP A 926 -9.76 -24.46 5.51
CA ASP A 926 -10.14 -25.83 5.15
C ASP A 926 -11.64 -26.04 4.93
N GLN A 927 -12.47 -25.15 5.47
CA GLN A 927 -13.91 -25.17 5.25
C GLN A 927 -14.31 -24.51 3.92
N ILE A 928 -13.46 -23.69 3.31
CA ILE A 928 -13.73 -23.07 2.00
C ILE A 928 -13.79 -24.16 0.92
N VAL A 929 -14.93 -24.30 0.25
CA VAL A 929 -15.13 -25.28 -0.85
C VAL A 929 -14.89 -24.61 -2.20
N SER A 930 -15.54 -23.46 -2.43
CA SER A 930 -15.47 -22.71 -3.68
C SER A 930 -15.76 -21.23 -3.46
N ILE A 931 -15.36 -20.40 -4.42
CA ILE A 931 -15.86 -19.03 -4.58
C ILE A 931 -16.79 -19.01 -5.80
N VAL A 932 -17.96 -18.40 -5.64
CA VAL A 932 -19.02 -18.38 -6.65
C VAL A 932 -19.30 -16.93 -7.05
N ILE A 933 -19.42 -16.73 -8.35
CA ILE A 933 -19.66 -15.43 -8.97
C ILE A 933 -21.11 -15.41 -9.48
N PRO A 934 -21.96 -14.49 -9.01
CA PRO A 934 -23.29 -14.25 -9.56
C PRO A 934 -23.25 -13.97 -11.07
N SER A 935 -24.34 -14.30 -11.77
CA SER A 935 -24.47 -14.03 -13.21
C SER A 935 -24.32 -12.54 -13.50
N ILE A 936 -25.02 -11.68 -12.74
CA ILE A 936 -24.96 -10.22 -12.83
C ILE A 936 -23.53 -9.67 -12.71
N THR A 937 -22.71 -10.17 -11.78
CA THR A 937 -21.31 -9.75 -11.64
C THR A 937 -20.48 -10.15 -12.86
N SER A 938 -20.75 -11.34 -13.42
CA SER A 938 -20.08 -11.83 -14.64
C SER A 938 -20.51 -11.05 -15.88
N GLU A 939 -21.76 -10.62 -15.94
CA GLU A 939 -22.35 -9.84 -17.04
C GLU A 939 -21.85 -8.39 -17.02
N ILE A 940 -21.76 -7.76 -15.84
CA ILE A 940 -21.16 -6.44 -15.65
C ILE A 940 -19.71 -6.42 -16.12
N ILE A 941 -18.91 -7.42 -15.75
CA ILE A 941 -17.49 -7.50 -16.14
C ILE A 941 -17.35 -7.70 -17.66
N LYS A 942 -18.24 -8.46 -18.30
CA LYS A 942 -18.28 -8.59 -19.78
C LYS A 942 -18.72 -7.28 -20.45
N ALA A 943 -19.72 -6.61 -19.90
CA ALA A 943 -20.26 -5.37 -20.46
C ALA A 943 -19.30 -4.18 -20.30
N ARG A 944 -18.56 -4.06 -19.18
CA ARG A 944 -17.49 -3.05 -19.03
C ARG A 944 -16.48 -3.10 -20.18
N GLY A 945 -16.17 -4.30 -20.70
CA GLY A 945 -15.28 -4.51 -21.85
C GLY A 945 -15.89 -4.27 -23.23
N LYS A 946 -17.13 -3.76 -23.34
CA LYS A 946 -17.75 -3.36 -24.61
C LYS A 946 -17.61 -1.86 -24.83
N ASN A 947 -17.13 -1.49 -26.02
CA ASN A 947 -17.14 -0.10 -26.45
C ASN A 947 -18.59 0.38 -26.67
N ILE A 948 -18.85 1.62 -26.29
CA ILE A 948 -20.01 2.43 -26.67
C ILE A 948 -19.42 3.66 -27.37
N ASN A 949 -20.14 4.30 -28.29
CA ASN A 949 -19.70 5.58 -28.85
C ASN A 949 -19.61 6.64 -27.75
N ASP A 950 -18.55 7.47 -27.77
CA ASP A 950 -18.31 8.45 -26.70
C ASP A 950 -19.42 9.52 -26.59
N GLU A 951 -20.19 9.73 -27.67
CA GLU A 951 -21.38 10.60 -27.69
C GLU A 951 -22.54 10.09 -26.79
N ASP A 952 -22.46 8.89 -26.20
CA ASP A 952 -23.46 8.33 -25.28
C ASP A 952 -23.20 8.60 -23.79
N HIS A 953 -22.07 9.21 -23.44
CA HIS A 953 -21.69 9.51 -22.05
C HIS A 953 -22.18 10.88 -21.52
N THR A 954 -23.19 11.48 -22.16
CA THR A 954 -23.80 12.75 -21.67
C THR A 954 -24.70 12.53 -20.45
N LEU A 955 -24.80 13.56 -19.60
CA LEU A 955 -25.55 13.51 -18.34
C LEU A 955 -27.05 13.20 -18.56
N GLU A 956 -27.66 13.79 -19.58
CA GLU A 956 -29.06 13.53 -19.98
C GLU A 956 -29.29 12.07 -20.43
N LYS A 957 -28.33 11.48 -21.16
CA LYS A 957 -28.41 10.07 -21.57
C LYS A 957 -28.22 9.09 -20.42
N SER A 958 -27.42 9.43 -19.39
CA SER A 958 -27.31 8.61 -18.17
C SER A 958 -28.68 8.45 -17.51
N ASP A 959 -29.49 9.50 -17.40
CA ASP A 959 -30.82 9.41 -16.79
C ASP A 959 -31.86 8.70 -17.68
N GLU A 960 -31.75 8.80 -19.00
CA GLU A 960 -32.55 7.96 -19.90
C GLU A 960 -32.17 6.47 -19.78
N HIS A 961 -30.87 6.15 -19.74
CA HIS A 961 -30.38 4.78 -19.46
C HIS A 961 -30.80 4.28 -18.07
N ASN A 962 -30.78 5.13 -17.03
CA ASN A 962 -31.28 4.81 -15.68
C ASN A 962 -32.77 4.38 -15.73
N LYS A 963 -33.59 5.10 -16.50
CA LYS A 963 -35.02 4.83 -16.67
C LYS A 963 -35.27 3.56 -17.49
N ILE A 964 -34.54 3.36 -18.59
CA ILE A 964 -34.64 2.15 -19.43
C ILE A 964 -34.21 0.91 -18.63
N TYR A 965 -33.11 0.98 -17.87
CA TYR A 965 -32.67 -0.12 -17.01
C TYR A 965 -33.70 -0.50 -15.95
N ARG A 966 -34.29 0.48 -15.26
CA ARG A 966 -35.37 0.24 -14.29
C ARG A 966 -36.60 -0.39 -14.93
N ASN A 967 -36.96 0.00 -16.15
CA ASN A 967 -38.07 -0.63 -16.88
C ASN A 967 -37.77 -2.10 -17.23
N MET A 968 -36.58 -2.40 -17.77
CA MET A 968 -36.13 -3.78 -18.04
C MET A 968 -36.15 -4.65 -16.78
N LYS A 969 -35.63 -4.13 -15.67
CA LYS A 969 -35.62 -4.77 -14.35
C LYS A 969 -37.03 -5.02 -13.81
N ALA A 970 -37.94 -4.04 -13.95
CA ALA A 970 -39.34 -4.17 -13.53
C ALA A 970 -40.14 -5.16 -14.40
N MET A 971 -39.78 -5.32 -15.67
CA MET A 971 -40.34 -6.34 -16.57
C MET A 971 -39.70 -7.73 -16.41
N GLY A 972 -38.63 -7.86 -15.61
CA GLY A 972 -37.91 -9.12 -15.41
C GLY A 972 -37.07 -9.59 -16.61
N ASN A 973 -36.93 -8.76 -17.65
CA ASN A 973 -36.17 -9.08 -18.87
C ASN A 973 -35.05 -8.05 -19.06
N ILE A 974 -33.84 -8.41 -18.63
CA ILE A 974 -32.67 -7.52 -18.68
C ILE A 974 -31.80 -7.88 -19.89
N GLU A 975 -31.81 -7.01 -20.90
CA GLU A 975 -31.00 -7.19 -22.10
C GLU A 975 -29.55 -6.75 -21.85
N ILE A 976 -28.68 -7.72 -21.58
CA ILE A 976 -27.24 -7.55 -21.27
C ILE A 976 -26.47 -6.81 -22.38
N GLU A 977 -26.99 -6.83 -23.62
CA GLU A 977 -26.38 -6.15 -24.76
C GLU A 977 -26.94 -4.75 -25.05
N SER A 978 -27.95 -4.30 -24.28
CA SER A 978 -28.53 -2.96 -24.44
C SER A 978 -27.55 -1.85 -24.04
N PRO A 979 -27.56 -0.68 -24.72
CA PRO A 979 -26.75 0.47 -24.33
C PRO A 979 -26.97 0.89 -22.87
N ALA A 980 -28.22 0.78 -22.39
CA ALA A 980 -28.57 1.04 -21.00
C ALA A 980 -27.85 0.09 -20.02
N PHE A 981 -27.86 -1.23 -20.27
CA PHE A 981 -27.13 -2.18 -19.41
C PHE A 981 -25.61 -1.91 -19.44
N ILE A 982 -25.03 -1.68 -20.62
CA ILE A 982 -23.58 -1.47 -20.77
C ILE A 982 -23.16 -0.16 -20.11
N SER A 983 -23.94 0.91 -20.24
CA SER A 983 -23.74 2.19 -19.55
C SER A 983 -23.77 2.02 -18.02
N LYS A 984 -24.80 1.34 -17.48
CA LYS A 984 -24.89 1.03 -16.04
C LYS A 984 -23.75 0.13 -15.56
N ALA A 985 -23.29 -0.83 -16.37
CA ALA A 985 -22.15 -1.69 -16.03
C ALA A 985 -20.82 -0.92 -15.97
N LYS A 986 -20.63 0.10 -16.83
CA LYS A 986 -19.50 1.04 -16.71
C LYS A 986 -19.59 1.83 -15.40
N GLU A 987 -20.76 2.35 -15.03
CA GLU A 987 -20.98 3.04 -13.74
C GLU A 987 -20.83 2.15 -12.48
N ALA A 988 -20.85 0.82 -12.61
CA ALA A 988 -20.91 -0.10 -11.48
C ALA A 988 -19.57 -0.22 -10.71
N CYS A 989 -19.50 0.43 -9.54
CA CYS A 989 -18.38 0.37 -8.60
C CYS A 989 -18.39 -0.84 -7.64
N HIS A 990 -19.46 -1.65 -7.62
CA HIS A 990 -19.67 -2.72 -6.65
C HIS A 990 -19.76 -4.10 -7.31
N PHE A 991 -19.07 -5.10 -6.75
CA PHE A 991 -18.95 -6.44 -7.33
C PHE A 991 -19.32 -7.54 -6.32
N PRO A 992 -20.57 -8.05 -6.33
CA PRO A 992 -21.00 -9.07 -5.39
C PRO A 992 -20.45 -10.46 -5.74
N PHE A 993 -20.12 -11.24 -4.71
CA PHE A 993 -19.68 -12.64 -4.81
C PHE A 993 -19.99 -13.40 -3.51
N PHE A 994 -19.89 -14.72 -3.50
CA PHE A 994 -20.03 -15.49 -2.26
C PHE A 994 -19.04 -16.64 -2.15
N ILE A 995 -18.67 -16.98 -0.92
CA ILE A 995 -17.79 -18.10 -0.61
C ILE A 995 -18.64 -19.24 -0.04
N THR A 996 -18.60 -20.39 -0.69
CA THR A 996 -19.23 -21.63 -0.22
C THR A 996 -18.32 -22.30 0.79
N LEU A 997 -18.87 -22.60 1.96
CA LEU A 997 -18.22 -23.33 3.04
C LEU A 997 -18.84 -24.72 3.16
N LYS A 998 -18.12 -25.68 3.76
CA LYS A 998 -18.64 -27.04 4.06
C LYS A 998 -20.00 -27.02 4.79
N ASN A 999 -20.25 -25.98 5.60
CA ASN A 999 -21.43 -25.86 6.46
C ASN A 999 -22.31 -24.65 6.09
N GLY A 1000 -22.22 -24.09 4.88
CA GLY A 1000 -23.08 -22.99 4.43
C GLY A 1000 -22.46 -22.07 3.37
N ARG A 1001 -22.88 -20.80 3.32
CA ARG A 1001 -22.28 -19.76 2.46
C ARG A 1001 -22.10 -18.45 3.24
N VAL A 1002 -21.18 -17.61 2.76
CA VAL A 1002 -21.02 -16.22 3.22
C VAL A 1002 -21.02 -15.31 1.99
N ASP A 1003 -21.93 -14.34 1.98
CA ASP A 1003 -22.18 -13.43 0.86
C ASP A 1003 -21.43 -12.10 1.08
N PHE A 1004 -20.81 -11.57 0.02
CA PHE A 1004 -19.89 -10.44 0.04
C PHE A 1004 -20.10 -9.46 -1.13
N VAL A 1005 -19.64 -8.22 -0.97
CA VAL A 1005 -19.46 -7.24 -2.07
C VAL A 1005 -18.08 -6.60 -1.97
N ALA A 1006 -17.32 -6.62 -3.06
CA ALA A 1006 -16.09 -5.85 -3.21
C ALA A 1006 -16.41 -4.46 -3.77
N GLU A 1007 -15.75 -3.44 -3.25
CA GLU A 1007 -15.74 -2.08 -3.80
C GLU A 1007 -14.54 -1.96 -4.76
N GLY A 1008 -14.79 -1.62 -6.02
CA GLY A 1008 -13.78 -1.58 -7.08
C GLY A 1008 -13.49 -2.94 -7.74
N LEU A 1009 -13.23 -2.91 -9.05
CA LEU A 1009 -12.95 -4.12 -9.85
C LEU A 1009 -11.59 -4.73 -9.51
N HIS A 1010 -10.62 -3.90 -9.09
CA HIS A 1010 -9.30 -4.34 -8.65
C HIS A 1010 -9.40 -5.23 -7.40
N VAL A 1011 -10.05 -4.74 -6.34
CA VAL A 1011 -10.27 -5.48 -5.07
C VAL A 1011 -10.97 -6.81 -5.32
N TYR A 1012 -12.01 -6.80 -6.17
CA TYR A 1012 -12.69 -8.02 -6.59
C TYR A 1012 -11.74 -9.03 -7.25
N ARG A 1013 -10.92 -8.58 -8.21
CA ARG A 1013 -9.99 -9.45 -8.96
C ARG A 1013 -8.87 -10.01 -8.06
N THR A 1014 -8.25 -9.20 -7.22
CA THR A 1014 -7.16 -9.64 -6.33
C THR A 1014 -7.68 -10.60 -5.25
N TRP A 1015 -8.79 -10.27 -4.59
CA TRP A 1015 -9.39 -11.14 -3.58
C TRP A 1015 -9.82 -12.49 -4.16
N LEU A 1016 -10.49 -12.48 -5.32
CA LEU A 1016 -10.96 -13.70 -5.98
C LEU A 1016 -9.80 -14.57 -6.51
N THR A 1017 -8.67 -13.95 -6.84
CA THR A 1017 -7.41 -14.67 -7.18
C THR A 1017 -6.81 -15.33 -5.94
N GLY A 1018 -6.69 -14.61 -4.83
CA GLY A 1018 -6.17 -15.17 -3.58
C GLY A 1018 -7.01 -16.31 -3.01
N ILE A 1019 -8.34 -16.17 -3.01
CA ILE A 1019 -9.23 -17.25 -2.55
C ILE A 1019 -9.08 -18.50 -3.45
N LYS A 1020 -8.95 -18.33 -4.77
CA LYS A 1020 -8.64 -19.45 -5.68
C LYS A 1020 -7.26 -20.06 -5.39
N ALA A 1021 -6.25 -19.26 -5.09
CA ALA A 1021 -4.92 -19.74 -4.74
C ALA A 1021 -4.90 -20.54 -3.43
N LEU A 1022 -5.65 -20.11 -2.40
CA LEU A 1022 -5.86 -20.90 -1.17
C LEU A 1022 -6.56 -22.23 -1.45
N ILE A 1023 -7.62 -22.24 -2.26
CA ILE A 1023 -8.37 -23.46 -2.59
C ILE A 1023 -7.50 -24.45 -3.37
N LYS A 1024 -6.70 -23.96 -4.35
CA LYS A 1024 -5.87 -24.80 -5.21
C LYS A 1024 -4.72 -25.49 -4.46
N ASN A 1025 -4.07 -24.78 -3.53
CA ASN A 1025 -2.80 -25.23 -2.93
C ASN A 1025 -2.92 -25.58 -1.43
N LYS A 1026 -4.09 -26.11 -1.00
CA LYS A 1026 -4.35 -26.42 0.43
C LYS A 1026 -3.29 -27.32 1.09
N SER A 1027 -2.75 -28.28 0.34
CA SER A 1027 -1.66 -29.18 0.77
C SER A 1027 -0.40 -28.44 1.24
N ASP A 1028 -0.15 -27.25 0.69
CA ASP A 1028 1.11 -26.54 0.84
C ASP A 1028 1.02 -25.32 1.77
N LEU A 1029 -0.18 -25.02 2.30
CA LEU A 1029 -0.39 -24.07 3.41
C LEU A 1029 0.50 -24.41 4.62
N GLU A 1030 0.58 -25.71 4.97
CA GLU A 1030 1.45 -26.25 6.02
C GLU A 1030 2.93 -25.95 5.81
N ARG A 1031 3.38 -25.83 4.54
CA ARG A 1031 4.77 -25.52 4.18
C ARG A 1031 5.00 -24.01 4.11
N LEU A 1032 4.03 -23.27 3.58
CA LEU A 1032 4.13 -21.82 3.36
C LEU A 1032 4.15 -21.04 4.69
N LYS A 1033 3.39 -21.49 5.71
CA LYS A 1033 3.28 -20.79 7.02
C LYS A 1033 4.63 -20.54 7.72
N PHE A 1034 5.64 -21.38 7.47
CA PHE A 1034 6.98 -21.23 8.05
C PHE A 1034 7.92 -20.33 7.23
N ARG A 1035 7.58 -20.03 5.98
CA ARG A 1035 8.40 -19.23 5.03
C ARG A 1035 7.91 -17.78 4.88
N ILE A 1036 6.92 -17.37 5.68
CA ILE A 1036 6.38 -15.99 5.68
C ILE A 1036 7.00 -15.22 6.86
N ILE A 1037 7.94 -14.35 6.52
CA ILE A 1037 8.59 -13.41 7.43
C ILE A 1037 7.81 -12.10 7.44
N GLN A 1038 7.76 -11.49 8.61
CA GLN A 1038 7.17 -10.17 8.85
C GLN A 1038 8.30 -9.15 9.01
N ILE A 1039 8.19 -8.01 8.33
CA ILE A 1039 9.12 -6.87 8.33
C ILE A 1039 8.42 -5.69 9.00
#